data_AF-A0AAE8N1R4-F1
#
_entry.id   AF-A0AAE8N1R4-F1
#
_cell.length_a   1.000
_cell.length_b   1.000
_cell.length_c   1.000
_cell.angle_alpha   90.00
_cell.angle_beta   90.00
_cell.angle_gamma   90.00
#
_symmetry.space_group_name_H-M   'P 1'
#
loop_
_entity.id
_entity.type
_entity.pdbx_description
1 polymer ?
#
loop_
_entity_poly.entity_id
_entity_poly.type
_entity_poly.pdbx_seq_one_letter_code
_entity_poly.pdbx_strand_id
1 'polypeptide(L)'
;MPDDLLDMEIIPPRNSPPGGSPRHAHQNPNPNTASPRPASVWNPWQPVPVQPPIARKPVGSSPTSPRSPRSPSSSQARSPPTGHDPWGEFVSSSFGISRPGPYHAKSIESPAAQRPTTAHGRSLSDPDPSYASPPLMDSTTELLPSPASGSLASPPPPGYYPPGYQPVGSRTPPAPTSSPPPPDSPPRNPSFIFRYWLPHYSMYFFLIVGVLFAVGHHLFYTNLHGKDATNQIRLLRYGAALSFLCKASLAAAAVTAFRQRVWMTVRRKVLTLAAVDSLFAATEDIFALMNLELFRQAKLAILLAVYVWCTPLVVIFASDTLAVEPTTLVQRYDCPSIRSLNFEHEGTNDWRNGRLIEGLYELSLSLWNNTSKDVDDPDFFDYYAGPSLPGELVATLASYLKMPIARENASAEICSPGWNCTFTVDFVAPGYKCTELASGVGSRVRNLGDAEPPFDTDILAPTGNVTYIANAFEGEYAAPQVPSLDGGIPRMSPPYPPHLGALRTEPIIWVGYAAVDDPSKPQPGGPDEPGWDEAFTPKIFGCEHYETRYEVDFTYNSSQQHTHVRKREYLRPVIDTTFVRGRLSNDGTLDNTTAVPESNYVLPTGDLARYRTVAAYHSLGMHLRNFLEGTISEPKKIVHGRITQTRLVDPHSYLGVRDLHKALPTLYEDMLLSMLSNPQFLAVVWAADPGQVTGRAKGGAETEFACTRHRTSNTYRYHAADLWAVYSVAIVLCLMAVGYGAYAVAEEGVTRTTRFSSIAAATRGPALEKIPWEEAGEGAPGGLQPVDRDAAWKVKVGYGVVVSKGSNGFGVEGDVVQGNGGGRRRWGF
;
A
#
# COMPACT_ATOMS: atom_id res chain seq x y z
N MET A 1 61.23 -49.60 -41.77
CA MET A 1 62.23 -50.64 -41.49
C MET A 1 61.58 -52.01 -41.48
N PRO A 2 61.77 -52.80 -42.55
CA PRO A 2 62.26 -52.38 -43.87
C PRO A 2 61.30 -51.37 -44.56
N ASP A 3 61.61 -50.52 -45.55
CA ASP A 3 62.69 -50.42 -46.57
C ASP A 3 62.33 -51.28 -47.81
N ASP A 4 62.52 -50.91 -49.09
CA ASP A 4 63.34 -49.90 -49.82
C ASP A 4 62.74 -49.69 -51.26
N LEU A 5 63.07 -48.75 -52.19
CA LEU A 5 63.73 -47.42 -52.26
C LEU A 5 63.52 -46.83 -53.71
N LEU A 6 64.22 -45.73 -54.10
CA LEU A 6 64.45 -45.12 -55.45
C LEU A 6 63.30 -44.26 -56.09
N ASP A 7 63.55 -43.16 -56.83
CA ASP A 7 64.81 -42.64 -57.42
C ASP A 7 64.96 -41.08 -57.57
N MET A 8 66.15 -40.62 -57.99
CA MET A 8 66.76 -39.25 -58.16
C MET A 8 66.04 -38.21 -59.08
N GLU A 9 66.50 -36.95 -59.32
CA GLU A 9 67.16 -35.81 -58.59
C GLU A 9 67.40 -34.63 -59.61
N ILE A 10 67.87 -33.42 -59.18
CA ILE A 10 68.72 -32.40 -59.88
C ILE A 10 68.19 -30.92 -59.93
N ILE A 11 69.13 -29.96 -59.76
CA ILE A 11 69.04 -28.46 -59.75
C ILE A 11 70.39 -27.89 -60.29
N PRO A 12 70.78 -26.58 -60.29
CA PRO A 12 70.12 -25.23 -60.21
C PRO A 12 70.59 -24.34 -61.43
N PRO A 13 71.04 -23.05 -61.42
CA PRO A 13 70.90 -21.82 -60.55
C PRO A 13 70.55 -20.53 -61.40
N ARG A 14 70.85 -19.21 -61.16
CA ARG A 14 71.45 -18.33 -60.10
C ARG A 14 71.17 -16.80 -60.37
N ASN A 15 71.37 -15.95 -59.33
CA ASN A 15 71.90 -14.54 -59.34
C ASN A 15 71.07 -13.28 -59.75
N SER A 16 71.58 -12.12 -59.31
CA SER A 16 71.14 -10.69 -59.41
C SER A 16 72.41 -9.78 -59.44
N PRO A 17 72.40 -8.44 -59.25
CA PRO A 17 71.41 -7.36 -59.50
C PRO A 17 71.97 -6.35 -60.58
N PRO A 18 72.41 -5.08 -60.35
CA PRO A 18 71.81 -3.87 -59.71
C PRO A 18 71.86 -2.53 -60.52
N GLY A 19 71.03 -1.54 -60.14
CA GLY A 19 71.40 -0.10 -60.09
C GLY A 19 70.97 0.88 -61.21
N GLY A 20 70.61 2.12 -60.83
CA GLY A 20 70.47 3.27 -61.76
C GLY A 20 69.38 4.31 -61.45
N SER A 21 69.74 5.60 -61.38
CA SER A 21 68.85 6.80 -61.29
C SER A 21 69.69 8.06 -61.67
N PRO A 22 69.18 9.32 -61.78
CA PRO A 22 67.81 9.86 -61.82
C PRO A 22 67.58 10.85 -63.01
N ARG A 23 66.43 11.58 -63.06
CA ARG A 23 66.34 13.07 -63.26
C ARG A 23 64.89 13.64 -63.33
N HIS A 24 64.80 14.98 -63.20
CA HIS A 24 63.62 15.87 -63.14
C HIS A 24 62.83 15.94 -64.48
N ALA A 25 61.63 16.55 -64.64
CA ALA A 25 61.18 17.84 -64.09
C ALA A 25 59.66 18.19 -64.21
N HIS A 26 59.19 19.03 -63.27
CA HIS A 26 58.17 20.11 -63.34
C HIS A 26 56.65 19.87 -63.66
N GLN A 27 55.82 20.14 -62.62
CA GLN A 27 54.62 21.02 -62.56
C GLN A 27 53.31 20.73 -63.38
N ASN A 28 52.25 20.35 -62.63
CA ASN A 28 50.87 20.93 -62.53
C ASN A 28 50.01 21.36 -63.76
N PRO A 29 48.64 21.36 -63.69
CA PRO A 29 47.72 20.76 -62.69
C PRO A 29 46.44 20.03 -63.25
N ASN A 30 45.76 19.32 -62.33
CA ASN A 30 44.33 18.91 -62.18
C ASN A 30 43.19 19.56 -63.03
N PRO A 31 41.93 19.00 -63.07
CA PRO A 31 41.43 17.68 -62.55
C PRO A 31 40.36 16.94 -63.45
N ASN A 32 39.71 15.90 -62.88
CA ASN A 32 38.45 15.22 -63.26
C ASN A 32 38.49 14.18 -64.42
N THR A 33 38.42 12.87 -64.14
CA THR A 33 37.15 12.14 -63.86
C THR A 33 37.38 10.68 -63.41
N ALA A 34 36.34 10.09 -62.80
CA ALA A 34 36.10 8.64 -62.57
C ALA A 34 37.09 7.81 -61.71
N SER A 35 36.53 7.02 -60.78
CA SER A 35 37.25 6.10 -59.88
C SER A 35 37.04 4.63 -60.30
N PRO A 36 37.90 3.70 -59.82
CA PRO A 36 37.46 2.90 -58.66
C PRO A 36 38.54 2.67 -57.57
N ARG A 37 38.12 1.98 -56.50
CA ARG A 37 38.84 1.55 -55.28
C ARG A 37 40.02 0.58 -55.58
N PRO A 38 40.96 0.28 -54.65
CA PRO A 38 40.87 0.46 -53.17
C PRO A 38 42.11 1.05 -52.46
N ALA A 39 41.94 1.36 -51.17
CA ALA A 39 43.03 1.58 -50.20
C ALA A 39 42.59 1.13 -48.79
N SER A 40 43.56 0.86 -47.92
CA SER A 40 43.41 0.20 -46.62
C SER A 40 44.06 0.99 -45.48
N VAL A 41 43.78 0.60 -44.23
CA VAL A 41 44.46 1.02 -42.98
C VAL A 41 44.23 2.47 -42.55
N TRP A 42 43.68 2.64 -41.34
CA TRP A 42 44.03 3.73 -40.41
C TRP A 42 43.87 3.24 -38.97
N ASN A 43 44.78 3.65 -38.07
CA ASN A 43 44.74 3.34 -36.64
C ASN A 43 44.18 4.56 -35.84
N PRO A 44 43.76 4.40 -34.57
CA PRO A 44 42.83 5.33 -33.91
C PRO A 44 43.50 6.52 -33.20
N TRP A 45 42.64 7.28 -32.47
CA TRP A 45 42.89 8.36 -31.49
C TRP A 45 42.64 9.80 -31.94
N GLN A 46 41.43 10.30 -31.64
CA GLN A 46 41.23 11.51 -30.80
C GLN A 46 39.79 11.56 -30.22
N PRO A 47 39.60 11.97 -28.95
CA PRO A 47 38.28 11.99 -28.30
C PRO A 47 37.55 13.35 -28.39
N VAL A 48 36.23 13.34 -28.21
CA VAL A 48 35.34 14.53 -28.18
C VAL A 48 35.15 15.00 -26.72
N PRO A 49 35.20 16.32 -26.42
CA PRO A 49 35.12 16.82 -25.04
C PRO A 49 33.71 16.83 -24.45
N VAL A 50 33.62 16.57 -23.13
CA VAL A 50 32.40 16.64 -22.31
C VAL A 50 32.49 17.82 -21.34
N GLN A 51 31.36 18.49 -21.04
CA GLN A 51 31.33 19.65 -20.14
C GLN A 51 31.29 19.24 -18.64
N PRO A 52 31.89 20.04 -17.73
CA PRO A 52 31.98 19.71 -16.31
C PRO A 52 30.71 20.06 -15.50
N PRO A 53 30.40 19.33 -14.41
CA PRO A 53 29.26 19.60 -13.54
C PRO A 53 29.52 20.76 -12.56
N ILE A 54 28.44 21.49 -12.21
CA ILE A 54 28.50 22.62 -11.25
C ILE A 54 28.33 22.13 -9.81
N ALA A 55 29.28 22.43 -8.94
CA ALA A 55 29.23 22.11 -7.51
C ALA A 55 28.59 23.21 -6.65
N ARG A 56 27.87 22.84 -5.58
CA ARG A 56 27.51 23.74 -4.46
C ARG A 56 27.54 23.01 -3.11
N LYS A 57 27.87 23.79 -2.07
CA LYS A 57 27.90 23.42 -0.63
C LYS A 57 27.56 24.72 0.19
N PRO A 58 27.33 24.69 1.52
CA PRO A 58 25.96 24.64 2.02
C PRO A 58 25.56 25.76 3.02
N VAL A 59 24.23 25.86 3.29
CA VAL A 59 23.53 26.43 4.48
C VAL A 59 23.82 27.89 4.91
N GLY A 60 22.75 28.70 5.05
CA GLY A 60 22.80 30.02 5.71
C GLY A 60 21.42 30.70 5.88
N SER A 61 21.08 31.04 7.13
CA SER A 61 19.90 31.74 7.69
C SER A 61 19.11 32.80 6.88
N SER A 62 17.80 32.84 7.12
CA SER A 62 16.80 33.91 6.82
C SER A 62 16.97 35.19 7.69
N PRO A 63 16.06 36.19 7.72
CA PRO A 63 14.93 36.53 6.82
C PRO A 63 14.80 38.03 6.43
N THR A 64 14.11 38.37 5.33
CA THR A 64 13.19 39.56 5.29
C THR A 64 12.22 39.56 4.11
N SER A 65 11.13 40.31 4.27
CA SER A 65 10.12 40.74 3.28
C SER A 65 9.67 42.16 3.71
N PRO A 66 8.87 42.94 2.95
CA PRO A 66 8.14 42.60 1.71
C PRO A 66 8.29 43.65 0.58
N ARG A 67 7.48 43.49 -0.50
CA ARG A 67 6.52 44.51 -1.04
C ARG A 67 6.48 44.56 -2.58
N SER A 68 5.50 43.87 -3.17
CA SER A 68 4.99 44.16 -4.52
C SER A 68 4.22 45.48 -4.57
N PRO A 69 4.13 46.15 -5.74
CA PRO A 69 2.78 46.28 -6.33
C PRO A 69 2.70 46.34 -7.88
N ARG A 70 1.57 45.82 -8.39
CA ARG A 70 0.83 46.21 -9.61
C ARG A 70 1.44 46.01 -11.02
N SER A 71 0.64 45.35 -11.85
CA SER A 71 0.65 45.36 -13.32
C SER A 71 -0.48 46.23 -13.90
N PRO A 72 -0.29 46.79 -15.11
CA PRO A 72 -1.33 46.97 -16.15
C PRO A 72 -0.89 46.23 -17.45
N SER A 73 -1.65 45.39 -18.16
CA SER A 73 -3.00 45.48 -18.78
C SER A 73 -3.01 45.95 -20.26
N SER A 74 -3.25 45.01 -21.19
CA SER A 74 -3.72 45.18 -22.61
C SER A 74 -2.72 45.87 -23.60
N SER A 75 -2.80 45.76 -24.94
CA SER A 75 -3.82 45.23 -25.89
C SER A 75 -3.26 44.93 -27.31
N GLN A 76 -3.89 44.00 -28.08
CA GLN A 76 -3.97 43.90 -29.59
C GLN A 76 -2.65 43.70 -30.40
N ALA A 77 -2.48 42.66 -31.24
CA ALA A 77 -3.06 42.31 -32.58
C ALA A 77 -2.51 43.19 -33.75
N ARG A 78 -1.94 42.65 -34.84
CA ARG A 78 -2.57 41.87 -35.95
C ARG A 78 -1.54 41.03 -36.78
N SER A 79 -1.96 40.36 -37.87
CA SER A 79 -1.29 39.18 -38.49
C SER A 79 -0.67 39.39 -39.92
N PRO A 80 -0.53 38.39 -40.84
CA PRO A 80 0.74 37.77 -41.30
C PRO A 80 1.05 38.01 -42.82
N PRO A 81 1.89 37.24 -43.57
CA PRO A 81 1.49 35.91 -44.12
C PRO A 81 2.59 34.86 -44.53
N THR A 82 2.14 33.66 -44.92
CA THR A 82 2.67 32.66 -45.89
C THR A 82 4.09 32.04 -45.83
N GLY A 83 4.12 30.69 -45.72
CA GLY A 83 4.49 29.82 -46.86
C GLY A 83 5.70 28.89 -46.73
N HIS A 84 5.49 27.56 -46.80
CA HIS A 84 6.21 26.62 -47.71
C HIS A 84 5.76 25.14 -47.58
N ASP A 85 5.62 24.49 -48.73
CA ASP A 85 5.76 23.05 -49.03
C ASP A 85 6.30 23.01 -50.48
N PRO A 86 7.26 22.13 -50.87
CA PRO A 86 6.86 20.80 -51.38
C PRO A 86 7.88 19.62 -51.23
N TRP A 87 7.34 18.39 -51.19
CA TRP A 87 7.78 17.11 -51.81
C TRP A 87 9.28 16.78 -52.07
N GLY A 88 9.73 15.55 -51.74
CA GLY A 88 10.80 14.86 -52.51
C GLY A 88 11.73 13.87 -51.79
N GLU A 89 11.27 12.63 -51.60
CA GLU A 89 11.97 11.33 -51.42
C GLU A 89 13.51 11.25 -51.63
N PHE A 90 14.28 10.45 -50.85
CA PHE A 90 14.45 9.01 -51.15
C PHE A 90 14.96 8.13 -49.97
N VAL A 91 14.22 7.04 -49.72
CA VAL A 91 14.61 5.66 -49.32
C VAL A 91 15.64 5.40 -48.19
N SER A 92 15.20 4.58 -47.22
CA SER A 92 16.05 3.64 -46.48
C SER A 92 15.64 2.19 -46.81
N SER A 93 16.59 1.27 -46.88
CA SER A 93 16.33 -0.12 -47.27
C SER A 93 16.02 -1.02 -46.07
N SER A 94 14.94 -1.79 -46.17
CA SER A 94 14.56 -2.83 -45.21
C SER A 94 14.70 -4.21 -45.85
N PHE A 95 15.38 -5.13 -45.17
CA PHE A 95 15.38 -6.55 -45.53
C PHE A 95 14.16 -7.22 -44.90
N GLY A 96 13.38 -7.95 -45.71
CA GLY A 96 12.22 -8.70 -45.27
C GLY A 96 12.43 -10.21 -45.39
N ILE A 97 11.72 -10.99 -44.54
CA ILE A 97 11.58 -12.44 -44.66
C ILE A 97 10.08 -12.77 -44.70
N SER A 98 9.71 -13.76 -45.51
CA SER A 98 8.35 -13.99 -45.99
C SER A 98 7.42 -14.69 -44.99
N ARG A 99 6.12 -14.39 -45.06
CA ARG A 99 5.06 -15.16 -44.41
C ARG A 99 4.59 -16.33 -45.30
N PRO A 100 4.38 -17.54 -44.76
CA PRO A 100 3.50 -18.54 -45.38
C PRO A 100 2.04 -18.08 -45.35
N GLY A 101 1.25 -18.45 -46.36
CA GLY A 101 -0.18 -18.14 -46.45
C GLY A 101 -1.09 -19.26 -45.90
N PRO A 102 -2.36 -18.97 -45.59
CA PRO A 102 -3.32 -19.97 -45.14
C PRO A 102 -3.83 -20.85 -46.30
N TYR A 103 -3.99 -22.16 -46.04
CA TYR A 103 -4.58 -23.09 -47.00
C TYR A 103 -6.11 -23.09 -46.97
N HIS A 104 -6.74 -23.40 -48.11
CA HIS A 104 -8.19 -23.42 -48.26
C HIS A 104 -8.87 -24.57 -47.49
N ALA A 105 -9.92 -24.23 -46.73
CA ALA A 105 -11.05 -25.12 -46.51
C ALA A 105 -12.17 -24.75 -47.50
N LYS A 106 -12.81 -25.74 -48.15
CA LYS A 106 -13.89 -25.50 -49.12
C LYS A 106 -15.24 -25.37 -48.42
N SER A 107 -16.10 -24.49 -48.95
CA SER A 107 -17.51 -24.40 -48.58
C SER A 107 -18.31 -25.59 -49.10
N ILE A 108 -19.37 -25.94 -48.36
CA ILE A 108 -20.53 -26.69 -48.84
C ILE A 108 -21.74 -25.77 -48.61
N GLU A 109 -22.65 -25.68 -49.58
CA GLU A 109 -23.73 -24.68 -49.60
C GLU A 109 -25.12 -25.24 -49.27
N SER A 110 -25.96 -24.34 -48.72
CA SER A 110 -27.43 -24.30 -48.83
C SER A 110 -28.25 -25.40 -48.11
N PRO A 111 -29.59 -25.18 -47.92
CA PRO A 111 -30.40 -23.99 -48.21
C PRO A 111 -31.08 -23.36 -46.96
N ALA A 112 -31.79 -22.24 -47.15
CA ALA A 112 -32.48 -21.49 -46.08
C ALA A 112 -33.93 -21.97 -45.82
N ALA A 113 -34.45 -21.71 -44.60
CA ALA A 113 -35.85 -21.94 -44.23
C ALA A 113 -36.46 -20.83 -43.33
N GLN A 114 -37.28 -19.98 -43.96
CA GLN A 114 -38.52 -19.32 -43.52
C GLN A 114 -38.78 -18.91 -42.04
N ARG A 115 -39.25 -17.66 -41.87
CA ARG A 115 -40.00 -17.14 -40.71
C ARG A 115 -41.40 -17.78 -40.58
N PRO A 116 -42.02 -17.71 -39.38
CA PRO A 116 -43.22 -16.84 -39.25
C PRO A 116 -43.04 -15.62 -38.33
N THR A 117 -44.09 -14.78 -38.23
CA THR A 117 -44.08 -13.50 -37.50
C THR A 117 -45.34 -13.27 -36.66
N THR A 118 -45.19 -12.78 -35.42
CA THR A 118 -46.11 -11.85 -34.72
C THR A 118 -45.29 -11.15 -33.63
N ALA A 119 -45.11 -9.82 -33.55
CA ALA A 119 -46.02 -8.68 -33.69
C ALA A 119 -46.68 -8.23 -32.36
N HIS A 120 -45.99 -7.35 -31.63
CA HIS A 120 -46.51 -6.05 -31.21
C HIS A 120 -45.33 -5.19 -30.72
N GLY A 121 -45.42 -3.87 -30.81
CA GLY A 121 -44.35 -2.98 -30.36
C GLY A 121 -44.83 -1.58 -30.03
N ARG A 122 -43.94 -0.78 -29.44
CA ARG A 122 -44.04 0.68 -29.40
C ARG A 122 -42.63 1.27 -29.43
N SER A 123 -42.50 2.39 -30.13
CA SER A 123 -41.25 3.13 -30.27
C SER A 123 -41.02 4.04 -29.06
N LEU A 124 -39.77 4.13 -28.61
CA LEU A 124 -39.11 5.42 -28.39
C LEU A 124 -37.63 5.28 -28.75
N SER A 125 -36.94 6.40 -28.94
CA SER A 125 -35.62 6.47 -29.57
C SER A 125 -34.51 6.85 -28.58
N ASP A 126 -33.50 6.00 -28.45
CA ASP A 126 -32.21 6.30 -27.81
C ASP A 126 -31.08 6.36 -28.85
N PRO A 127 -30.24 7.41 -28.85
CA PRO A 127 -28.92 7.42 -29.49
C PRO A 127 -27.79 7.13 -28.49
N ASP A 128 -26.66 6.62 -28.98
CA ASP A 128 -25.53 6.15 -28.16
C ASP A 128 -24.89 7.23 -27.24
N PRO A 129 -24.49 6.87 -26.01
CA PRO A 129 -23.37 7.48 -25.32
C PRO A 129 -22.05 6.77 -25.70
N SER A 130 -21.15 7.49 -26.37
CA SER A 130 -19.81 6.99 -26.68
C SER A 130 -18.86 6.98 -25.47
N TYR A 131 -17.73 6.28 -25.59
CA TYR A 131 -16.74 6.04 -24.54
C TYR A 131 -16.33 7.30 -23.74
N ALA A 132 -16.40 7.20 -22.41
CA ALA A 132 -15.69 8.07 -21.47
C ALA A 132 -15.15 7.26 -20.29
N SER A 133 -13.84 7.36 -20.04
CA SER A 133 -13.16 6.62 -18.97
C SER A 133 -13.52 7.14 -17.57
N PRO A 134 -13.55 6.29 -16.52
CA PRO A 134 -13.84 6.72 -15.16
C PRO A 134 -12.66 7.52 -14.56
N PRO A 135 -12.89 8.70 -13.95
CA PRO A 135 -11.87 9.39 -13.17
C PRO A 135 -11.72 8.76 -11.78
N LEU A 136 -10.49 8.82 -11.23
CA LEU A 136 -10.20 8.35 -9.87
C LEU A 136 -10.91 9.24 -8.84
N MET A 137 -11.40 8.63 -7.75
CA MET A 137 -11.59 9.35 -6.49
C MET A 137 -10.28 9.31 -5.69
N ASP A 138 -9.65 10.48 -5.56
CA ASP A 138 -8.76 10.80 -4.44
C ASP A 138 -9.25 12.12 -3.82
N SER A 139 -8.98 12.37 -2.53
CA SER A 139 -9.65 13.45 -1.77
C SER A 139 -8.88 13.91 -0.53
N THR A 140 -7.84 14.73 -0.74
CA THR A 140 -7.27 15.60 0.30
C THR A 140 -6.76 16.94 -0.23
N THR A 141 -7.46 18.04 0.11
CA THR A 141 -6.83 19.35 0.36
C THR A 141 -7.65 20.09 1.42
N GLU A 142 -6.97 20.74 2.39
CA GLU A 142 -7.61 21.45 3.50
C GLU A 142 -8.07 22.87 3.13
N LEU A 143 -9.05 23.41 3.87
CA LEU A 143 -9.21 24.85 4.10
C LEU A 143 -9.60 25.14 5.55
N LEU A 144 -8.77 25.94 6.23
CA LEU A 144 -8.99 26.48 7.56
C LEU A 144 -10.04 27.61 7.57
N PRO A 145 -10.72 27.82 8.71
CA PRO A 145 -10.74 29.17 9.25
C PRO A 145 -10.48 29.23 10.77
N SER A 146 -9.94 30.36 11.22
CA SER A 146 -9.76 30.71 12.64
C SER A 146 -10.43 32.09 12.92
N PRO A 147 -10.44 32.66 14.14
CA PRO A 147 -11.71 32.95 14.78
C PRO A 147 -12.04 34.46 14.91
N ALA A 148 -13.30 34.76 15.22
CA ALA A 148 -13.76 36.11 15.55
C ALA A 148 -14.51 36.11 16.90
N SER A 149 -14.03 36.92 17.85
CA SER A 149 -14.69 37.20 19.13
C SER A 149 -15.77 38.27 18.96
N GLY A 150 -16.90 38.11 19.66
CA GLY A 150 -17.99 39.09 19.67
C GLY A 150 -18.07 39.88 20.97
N SER A 151 -18.25 41.19 20.88
CA SER A 151 -18.62 42.05 22.02
C SER A 151 -19.61 43.13 21.60
N LEU A 152 -20.70 43.25 22.37
CA LEU A 152 -21.69 44.35 22.51
C LEU A 152 -21.86 45.35 21.35
N ALA A 153 -23.12 45.51 20.92
CA ALA A 153 -23.60 46.70 20.20
C ALA A 153 -24.85 47.29 20.90
N SER A 154 -24.88 48.62 21.00
CA SER A 154 -25.97 49.44 21.56
C SER A 154 -26.76 50.13 20.41
N PRO A 155 -27.94 50.75 20.66
CA PRO A 155 -28.94 50.97 19.59
C PRO A 155 -28.69 52.21 18.69
N PRO A 156 -29.32 52.27 17.50
CA PRO A 156 -29.09 53.32 16.50
C PRO A 156 -30.07 54.53 16.58
N PRO A 157 -29.62 55.73 16.17
CA PRO A 157 -30.48 56.87 15.79
C PRO A 157 -30.75 56.94 14.26
N PRO A 158 -31.64 57.82 13.76
CA PRO A 158 -32.39 57.58 12.51
C PRO A 158 -32.06 58.50 11.31
N GLY A 159 -32.52 58.12 10.10
CA GLY A 159 -32.57 59.04 8.95
C GLY A 159 -33.16 58.51 7.62
N TYR A 160 -34.21 59.18 7.14
CA TYR A 160 -34.66 59.36 5.74
C TYR A 160 -35.24 58.20 4.88
N TYR A 161 -36.41 58.47 4.29
CA TYR A 161 -37.07 57.75 3.18
C TYR A 161 -36.95 58.56 1.88
N PRO A 162 -37.16 57.94 0.70
CA PRO A 162 -38.33 58.35 -0.15
C PRO A 162 -38.92 57.17 -0.99
N PRO A 163 -39.93 57.36 -1.85
CA PRO A 163 -41.25 57.96 -1.56
C PRO A 163 -42.46 57.21 -2.19
N GLY A 164 -43.68 57.56 -1.77
CA GLY A 164 -44.80 57.78 -2.71
C GLY A 164 -45.87 56.70 -2.89
N TYR A 165 -46.93 56.73 -2.06
CA TYR A 165 -48.26 57.21 -2.51
C TYR A 165 -49.16 57.61 -1.32
N GLN A 166 -50.15 58.47 -1.58
CA GLN A 166 -51.12 59.06 -0.64
C GLN A 166 -52.41 59.43 -1.43
N PRO A 167 -53.52 59.86 -0.80
CA PRO A 167 -54.07 59.56 0.54
C PRO A 167 -55.48 58.87 0.39
N VAL A 168 -56.35 58.72 1.41
CA VAL A 168 -57.38 59.71 1.87
C VAL A 168 -58.21 59.05 3.00
N GLY A 169 -58.79 59.84 3.92
CA GLY A 169 -60.17 59.55 4.37
C GLY A 169 -60.44 59.08 5.81
N SER A 170 -60.06 59.89 6.80
CA SER A 170 -60.72 60.09 8.10
C SER A 170 -62.02 59.30 8.46
N ARG A 171 -62.05 58.71 9.67
CA ARG A 171 -63.21 58.79 10.60
C ARG A 171 -62.88 58.38 12.05
N THR A 172 -63.51 59.09 12.98
CA THR A 172 -63.57 58.85 14.44
C THR A 172 -64.91 59.42 14.96
N PRO A 173 -65.44 59.02 16.13
CA PRO A 173 -65.29 57.77 16.89
C PRO A 173 -66.65 56.99 16.84
N PRO A 174 -67.05 56.07 17.77
CA PRO A 174 -67.27 56.35 19.19
C PRO A 174 -66.91 55.19 20.16
N ALA A 175 -67.15 55.44 21.45
CA ALA A 175 -67.38 54.46 22.51
C ALA A 175 -68.53 55.02 23.40
N PRO A 176 -69.10 54.27 24.39
CA PRO A 176 -68.90 52.87 24.77
C PRO A 176 -70.22 52.06 24.83
N THR A 177 -70.18 50.77 25.23
CA THR A 177 -70.99 50.13 26.32
C THR A 177 -71.17 48.61 26.15
N SER A 178 -71.48 47.94 27.27
CA SER A 178 -71.93 46.54 27.43
C SER A 178 -70.91 45.43 27.15
N SER A 179 -70.98 44.36 27.95
CA SER A 179 -70.02 43.24 27.99
C SER A 179 -70.72 41.91 27.73
N PRO A 180 -70.16 41.04 26.87
CA PRO A 180 -70.48 39.61 26.83
C PRO A 180 -69.80 38.81 27.97
N PRO A 181 -70.14 37.52 28.15
CA PRO A 181 -69.66 36.69 29.27
C PRO A 181 -68.15 36.38 29.25
N PRO A 182 -67.56 35.90 30.35
CA PRO A 182 -66.18 35.41 30.36
C PRO A 182 -66.01 34.18 29.46
N PRO A 183 -64.88 34.01 28.77
CA PRO A 183 -64.56 32.76 28.07
C PRO A 183 -64.20 31.67 29.09
N ASP A 184 -64.81 30.50 28.97
CA ASP A 184 -64.51 29.33 29.82
C ASP A 184 -63.04 28.93 29.73
N SER A 185 -62.29 29.10 30.81
CA SER A 185 -60.95 28.52 30.95
C SER A 185 -61.09 27.01 31.19
N PRO A 186 -60.61 26.14 30.29
CA PRO A 186 -60.72 24.69 30.51
C PRO A 186 -59.91 24.28 31.75
N PRO A 187 -60.35 23.23 32.49
CA PRO A 187 -59.67 22.77 33.69
C PRO A 187 -58.30 22.17 33.32
N ARG A 188 -57.27 23.02 33.35
CA ARG A 188 -55.89 22.65 33.00
C ARG A 188 -55.24 21.86 34.12
N ASN A 189 -55.65 20.60 34.28
CA ASN A 189 -54.98 19.63 35.13
C ASN A 189 -53.47 19.65 34.85
N PRO A 190 -52.60 20.06 35.81
CA PRO A 190 -51.18 19.91 35.65
C PRO A 190 -50.87 18.41 35.56
N SER A 191 -50.10 18.01 34.55
CA SER A 191 -49.84 16.60 34.26
C SER A 191 -49.26 15.88 35.48
N PHE A 192 -49.72 14.65 35.72
CA PHE A 192 -49.41 13.81 36.90
C PHE A 192 -47.89 13.73 37.22
N ILE A 193 -47.07 13.82 36.18
CA ILE A 193 -45.59 13.85 36.22
C ILE A 193 -45.05 14.99 37.10
N PHE A 194 -45.65 16.17 37.08
CA PHE A 194 -45.14 17.34 37.83
C PHE A 194 -45.36 17.25 39.35
N ARG A 195 -46.27 16.39 39.82
CA ARG A 195 -46.66 16.29 41.23
C ARG A 195 -45.62 15.59 42.13
N TYR A 196 -44.66 14.88 41.53
CA TYR A 196 -43.57 14.20 42.26
C TYR A 196 -42.23 14.95 42.24
N TRP A 197 -42.10 16.02 41.43
CA TRP A 197 -40.87 16.81 41.34
C TRP A 197 -40.79 17.89 42.43
N LEU A 198 -40.75 17.47 43.70
CA LEU A 198 -40.33 18.37 44.78
C LEU A 198 -38.87 18.77 44.53
N PRO A 199 -38.48 20.06 44.71
CA PRO A 199 -37.19 20.54 44.21
C PRO A 199 -35.96 19.82 44.78
N HIS A 200 -36.08 19.23 45.97
CA HIS A 200 -34.99 18.46 46.60
C HIS A 200 -34.64 17.17 45.85
N TYR A 201 -35.56 16.54 45.11
CA TYR A 201 -35.25 15.31 44.37
C TYR A 201 -34.38 15.55 43.13
N SER A 202 -34.33 16.79 42.62
CA SER A 202 -33.58 17.12 41.40
C SER A 202 -32.07 16.81 41.51
N MET A 203 -31.45 17.05 42.67
CA MET A 203 -30.00 16.81 42.84
C MET A 203 -29.64 15.32 42.77
N TYR A 204 -30.48 14.44 43.35
CA TYR A 204 -30.27 13.00 43.32
C TYR A 204 -30.58 12.42 41.93
N PHE A 205 -31.65 12.91 41.28
CA PHE A 205 -31.98 12.52 39.90
C PHE A 205 -30.82 12.80 38.94
N PHE A 206 -30.27 14.01 38.94
CA PHE A 206 -29.18 14.37 38.04
C PHE A 206 -27.88 13.62 38.37
N LEU A 207 -27.62 13.30 39.64
CA LEU A 207 -26.50 12.43 40.03
C LEU A 207 -26.65 11.01 39.44
N ILE A 208 -27.81 10.39 39.62
CA ILE A 208 -28.09 9.03 39.11
C ILE A 208 -27.99 9.00 37.58
N VAL A 209 -28.57 9.99 36.89
CA VAL A 209 -28.48 10.13 35.43
C VAL A 209 -27.02 10.29 34.96
N GLY A 210 -26.20 11.04 35.70
CA GLY A 210 -24.76 11.16 35.41
C GLY A 210 -24.01 9.83 35.52
N VAL A 211 -24.25 9.07 36.58
CA VAL A 211 -23.68 7.71 36.76
C VAL A 211 -24.14 6.78 35.64
N LEU A 212 -25.42 6.82 35.25
CA LEU A 212 -25.94 6.01 34.14
C LEU A 212 -25.28 6.37 32.79
N PHE A 213 -25.02 7.65 32.52
CA PHE A 213 -24.27 8.05 31.31
C PHE A 213 -22.80 7.63 31.37
N ALA A 214 -22.14 7.69 32.54
CA ALA A 214 -20.78 7.20 32.71
C ALA A 214 -20.66 5.68 32.46
N VAL A 215 -21.58 4.89 33.03
CA VAL A 215 -21.66 3.44 32.79
C VAL A 215 -21.99 3.13 31.32
N GLY A 216 -22.94 3.85 30.73
CA GLY A 216 -23.27 3.73 29.31
C GLY A 216 -22.09 4.02 28.39
N HIS A 217 -21.26 5.01 28.74
CA HIS A 217 -20.04 5.35 27.99
C HIS A 217 -18.98 4.25 28.11
N HIS A 218 -18.74 3.73 29.32
CA HIS A 218 -17.83 2.59 29.55
C HIS A 218 -18.27 1.35 28.75
N LEU A 219 -19.56 0.99 28.79
CA LEU A 219 -20.09 -0.17 28.05
C LEU A 219 -20.02 0.05 26.53
N PHE A 220 -20.27 1.26 26.05
CA PHE A 220 -20.15 1.60 24.63
C PHE A 220 -18.70 1.45 24.12
N TYR A 221 -17.72 2.02 24.80
CA TYR A 221 -16.31 1.88 24.42
C TYR A 221 -15.78 0.45 24.60
N THR A 222 -16.23 -0.27 25.63
CA THR A 222 -15.93 -1.71 25.80
C THR A 222 -16.49 -2.55 24.65
N ASN A 223 -17.65 -2.19 24.10
CA ASN A 223 -18.21 -2.87 22.92
C ASN A 223 -17.44 -2.54 21.62
N LEU A 224 -16.80 -1.39 21.52
CA LEU A 224 -16.00 -1.01 20.35
C LEU A 224 -14.60 -1.62 20.35
N HIS A 225 -14.01 -1.87 21.52
CA HIS A 225 -12.63 -2.31 21.64
C HIS A 225 -12.31 -3.57 20.80
N GLY A 226 -11.21 -3.52 20.05
CA GLY A 226 -10.74 -4.63 19.20
C GLY A 226 -11.48 -4.79 17.86
N LYS A 227 -12.48 -3.94 17.57
CA LYS A 227 -13.18 -3.94 16.28
C LYS A 227 -12.53 -2.98 15.28
N ASP A 228 -12.65 -3.30 13.99
CA ASP A 228 -12.27 -2.41 12.88
C ASP A 228 -12.99 -1.05 13.01
N ALA A 229 -12.23 0.04 12.85
CA ALA A 229 -12.64 1.43 13.09
C ALA A 229 -13.53 2.03 11.99
N THR A 230 -14.47 1.23 11.47
CA THR A 230 -15.45 1.66 10.47
C THR A 230 -16.30 2.81 11.00
N ASN A 231 -16.54 3.84 10.17
CA ASN A 231 -17.26 5.05 10.56
C ASN A 231 -16.63 5.83 11.75
N GLN A 232 -15.30 5.77 11.93
CA GLN A 232 -14.50 6.44 12.98
C GLN A 232 -15.13 7.70 13.59
N ILE A 233 -15.36 8.73 12.77
CA ILE A 233 -15.87 10.05 13.18
C ILE A 233 -17.24 9.97 13.86
N ARG A 234 -18.12 9.04 13.45
CA ARG A 234 -19.47 8.87 14.02
C ARG A 234 -19.41 8.26 15.43
N LEU A 235 -18.60 7.22 15.61
CA LEU A 235 -18.48 6.51 16.89
C LEU A 235 -17.76 7.36 17.95
N LEU A 236 -16.72 8.11 17.56
CA LEU A 236 -16.08 9.11 18.44
C LEU A 236 -17.08 10.20 18.89
N ARG A 237 -17.92 10.70 17.97
CA ARG A 237 -18.97 11.69 18.30
C ARG A 237 -20.01 11.17 19.30
N TYR A 238 -20.36 9.88 19.27
CA TYR A 238 -21.26 9.30 20.27
C TYR A 238 -20.60 9.23 21.66
N GLY A 239 -19.31 8.89 21.75
CA GLY A 239 -18.58 8.93 23.02
C GLY A 239 -18.51 10.34 23.61
N ALA A 240 -18.13 11.33 22.80
CA ALA A 240 -18.15 12.74 23.20
C ALA A 240 -19.53 13.22 23.66
N ALA A 241 -20.62 12.76 23.02
CA ALA A 241 -21.99 13.07 23.42
C ALA A 241 -22.38 12.43 24.77
N LEU A 242 -22.07 11.14 24.99
CA LEU A 242 -22.28 10.46 26.27
C LEU A 242 -21.49 11.14 27.41
N SER A 243 -20.25 11.52 27.11
CA SER A 243 -19.38 12.26 28.02
C SER A 243 -19.93 13.65 28.39
N PHE A 244 -20.42 14.40 27.39
CA PHE A 244 -21.09 15.67 27.61
C PHE A 244 -22.38 15.52 28.46
N LEU A 245 -23.17 14.48 28.22
CA LEU A 245 -24.40 14.21 28.98
C LEU A 245 -24.12 13.84 30.45
N CYS A 246 -23.08 13.02 30.70
CA CYS A 246 -22.56 12.77 32.04
C CYS A 246 -22.12 14.09 32.71
N LYS A 247 -21.28 14.89 32.04
CA LYS A 247 -20.81 16.18 32.57
C LYS A 247 -21.96 17.15 32.87
N ALA A 248 -22.95 17.27 31.98
CA ALA A 248 -24.07 18.19 32.13
C ALA A 248 -24.95 17.82 33.33
N SER A 249 -25.19 16.52 33.55
CA SER A 249 -25.99 16.02 34.67
C SER A 249 -25.23 16.10 36.01
N LEU A 250 -23.95 15.70 36.08
CA LEU A 250 -23.13 15.89 37.29
C LEU A 250 -22.96 17.39 37.65
N ALA A 251 -22.88 18.28 36.66
CA ALA A 251 -22.88 19.72 36.89
C ALA A 251 -24.24 20.23 37.41
N ALA A 252 -25.36 19.76 36.86
CA ALA A 252 -26.70 20.12 37.32
C ALA A 252 -26.96 19.67 38.77
N ALA A 253 -26.49 18.47 39.16
CA ALA A 253 -26.52 17.97 40.53
C ALA A 253 -25.70 18.86 41.49
N ALA A 254 -24.47 19.23 41.11
CA ALA A 254 -23.63 20.11 41.92
C ALA A 254 -24.17 21.55 42.03
N VAL A 255 -24.70 22.13 40.94
CA VAL A 255 -25.32 23.46 40.96
C VAL A 255 -26.60 23.46 41.82
N THR A 256 -27.45 22.44 41.73
CA THR A 256 -28.65 22.37 42.58
C THR A 256 -28.31 22.23 44.06
N ALA A 257 -27.29 21.45 44.42
CA ALA A 257 -26.76 21.36 45.77
C ALA A 257 -26.09 22.66 46.26
N PHE A 258 -25.28 23.30 45.42
CA PHE A 258 -24.66 24.62 45.69
C PHE A 258 -25.70 25.67 46.05
N ARG A 259 -26.82 25.76 45.32
CA ARG A 259 -27.91 26.69 45.62
C ARG A 259 -28.45 26.53 47.05
N GLN A 260 -28.61 25.30 47.54
CA GLN A 260 -29.05 25.07 48.93
C GLN A 260 -27.96 25.45 49.94
N ARG A 261 -26.68 25.18 49.60
CA ARG A 261 -25.54 25.55 50.44
C ARG A 261 -25.34 27.07 50.57
N VAL A 262 -25.58 27.83 49.51
CA VAL A 262 -25.57 29.31 49.52
C VAL A 262 -26.59 29.84 50.52
N TRP A 263 -27.85 29.41 50.42
CA TRP A 263 -28.93 29.85 51.31
C TRP A 263 -28.65 29.58 52.79
N MET A 264 -28.24 28.36 53.14
CA MET A 264 -27.87 28.03 54.52
C MET A 264 -26.63 28.81 55.01
N THR A 265 -25.71 29.20 54.11
CA THR A 265 -24.56 30.04 54.46
C THR A 265 -24.99 31.48 54.77
N VAL A 266 -25.81 32.09 53.92
CA VAL A 266 -26.35 33.46 54.13
C VAL A 266 -27.22 33.54 55.39
N ARG A 267 -28.01 32.51 55.70
CA ARG A 267 -28.84 32.47 56.92
C ARG A 267 -28.03 32.35 58.21
N ARG A 268 -26.87 31.70 58.17
CA ARG A 268 -26.05 31.40 59.37
C ARG A 268 -24.86 32.33 59.58
N LYS A 269 -24.52 33.18 58.60
CA LYS A 269 -23.34 34.04 58.66
C LYS A 269 -23.65 35.43 58.13
N VAL A 270 -23.27 36.44 58.92
CA VAL A 270 -23.21 37.82 58.45
C VAL A 270 -22.06 37.92 57.43
N LEU A 271 -22.38 38.49 56.27
CA LEU A 271 -21.48 38.68 55.13
C LEU A 271 -21.63 40.13 54.64
N THR A 272 -20.58 40.70 54.06
CA THR A 272 -20.71 41.99 53.34
C THR A 272 -21.60 41.83 52.09
N LEU A 273 -22.23 42.91 51.65
CA LEU A 273 -23.08 42.89 50.44
C LEU A 273 -22.30 42.40 49.21
N ALA A 274 -21.04 42.80 49.06
CA ALA A 274 -20.15 42.34 48.00
C ALA A 274 -19.84 40.83 48.10
N ALA A 275 -19.69 40.29 49.30
CA ALA A 275 -19.54 38.85 49.51
C ALA A 275 -20.84 38.08 49.22
N VAL A 276 -22.02 38.61 49.57
CA VAL A 276 -23.30 37.99 49.20
C VAL A 276 -23.49 37.96 47.69
N ASP A 277 -23.26 39.07 47.01
CA ASP A 277 -23.35 39.18 45.55
C ASP A 277 -22.39 38.19 44.84
N SER A 278 -21.12 38.20 45.25
CA SER A 278 -20.10 37.23 44.80
C SER A 278 -20.54 35.77 45.05
N LEU A 279 -21.19 35.48 46.18
CA LEU A 279 -21.62 34.13 46.54
C LEU A 279 -22.79 33.61 45.68
N PHE A 280 -23.68 34.49 45.22
CA PHE A 280 -24.71 34.11 44.25
C PHE A 280 -24.15 34.02 42.81
N ALA A 281 -23.16 34.85 42.47
CA ALA A 281 -22.51 34.85 41.15
C ALA A 281 -21.51 33.70 40.91
N ALA A 282 -20.96 33.08 41.95
CA ALA A 282 -19.79 32.17 41.88
C ALA A 282 -19.87 30.94 40.94
N THR A 283 -21.05 30.53 40.46
CA THR A 283 -21.21 29.47 39.44
C THR A 283 -21.38 29.99 38.01
N GLU A 284 -21.45 31.30 37.83
CA GLU A 284 -21.72 31.99 36.56
C GLU A 284 -20.58 32.98 36.23
N ASP A 285 -19.97 33.60 37.23
CA ASP A 285 -18.67 34.30 37.17
C ASP A 285 -17.61 33.58 38.01
N ILE A 286 -16.40 33.45 37.46
CA ILE A 286 -15.24 32.85 38.12
C ILE A 286 -14.47 33.87 38.97
N PHE A 287 -14.52 35.17 38.64
CA PHE A 287 -13.82 36.22 39.40
C PHE A 287 -14.47 36.47 40.76
N ALA A 288 -15.79 36.28 40.88
CA ALA A 288 -16.52 36.24 42.14
C ALA A 288 -15.93 35.25 43.19
N LEU A 289 -15.20 34.22 42.76
CA LEU A 289 -14.48 33.33 43.69
C LEU A 289 -13.29 33.99 44.39
N MET A 290 -12.72 35.06 43.83
CA MET A 290 -11.52 35.73 44.38
C MET A 290 -11.79 36.53 45.67
N ASN A 291 -13.04 36.62 46.11
CA ASN A 291 -13.41 37.32 47.33
C ASN A 291 -12.90 36.58 48.60
N LEU A 292 -11.86 37.11 49.23
CA LEU A 292 -11.21 36.55 50.42
C LEU A 292 -12.16 36.37 51.63
N GLU A 293 -13.24 37.16 51.72
CA GLU A 293 -14.25 36.97 52.76
C GLU A 293 -14.96 35.63 52.60
N LEU A 294 -15.28 35.23 51.36
CA LEU A 294 -15.90 33.94 51.05
C LEU A 294 -14.96 32.77 51.32
N PHE A 295 -13.66 32.89 51.05
CA PHE A 295 -12.67 31.87 51.44
C PHE A 295 -12.62 31.62 52.95
N ARG A 296 -12.90 32.64 53.77
CA ARG A 296 -12.96 32.50 55.23
C ARG A 296 -14.34 32.02 55.70
N GLN A 297 -15.42 32.56 55.14
CA GLN A 297 -16.78 32.36 55.62
C GLN A 297 -17.51 31.18 54.95
N ALA A 298 -17.39 31.04 53.63
CA ALA A 298 -18.23 30.22 52.77
C ALA A 298 -17.49 29.02 52.12
N LYS A 299 -16.41 28.53 52.76
CA LYS A 299 -15.51 27.46 52.28
C LYS A 299 -16.17 26.34 51.46
N LEU A 300 -17.25 25.74 51.98
CA LEU A 300 -17.95 24.65 51.30
C LEU A 300 -18.63 25.11 50.00
N ALA A 301 -19.23 26.30 49.95
CA ALA A 301 -19.83 26.82 48.73
C ALA A 301 -18.77 27.09 47.64
N ILE A 302 -17.59 27.59 48.00
CA ILE A 302 -16.47 27.74 47.07
C ILE A 302 -16.01 26.40 46.50
N LEU A 303 -15.85 25.35 47.32
CA LEU A 303 -15.43 24.03 46.82
C LEU A 303 -16.44 23.45 45.81
N LEU A 304 -17.73 23.68 46.02
CA LEU A 304 -18.78 23.29 45.07
C LEU A 304 -18.71 24.09 43.76
N ALA A 305 -18.50 25.40 43.83
CA ALA A 305 -18.36 26.26 42.66
C ALA A 305 -17.09 25.93 41.86
N VAL A 306 -15.95 25.72 42.53
CA VAL A 306 -14.69 25.26 41.91
C VAL A 306 -14.90 23.91 41.21
N TYR A 307 -15.62 22.95 41.82
CA TYR A 307 -15.98 21.71 41.12
C TYR A 307 -16.80 21.97 39.85
N VAL A 308 -17.81 22.86 39.89
CA VAL A 308 -18.60 23.24 38.71
C VAL A 308 -17.69 23.79 37.59
N TRP A 309 -16.76 24.68 37.91
CA TRP A 309 -15.77 25.21 36.96
C TRP A 309 -14.78 24.15 36.45
N CYS A 310 -14.45 23.12 37.24
CA CYS A 310 -13.62 22.00 36.82
C CYS A 310 -14.36 20.96 35.95
N THR A 311 -15.70 20.93 35.94
CA THR A 311 -16.47 19.93 35.17
C THR A 311 -16.12 19.81 33.68
N PRO A 312 -15.69 20.84 32.91
CA PRO A 312 -15.30 20.67 31.51
C PRO A 312 -14.15 19.68 31.29
N LEU A 313 -13.25 19.51 32.27
CA LEU A 313 -12.15 18.54 32.22
C LEU A 313 -12.65 17.10 32.07
N VAL A 314 -13.83 16.79 32.63
CA VAL A 314 -14.48 15.48 32.50
C VAL A 314 -14.77 15.17 31.03
N VAL A 315 -15.21 16.15 30.24
CA VAL A 315 -15.49 15.94 28.81
C VAL A 315 -14.20 15.73 28.03
N ILE A 316 -13.17 16.56 28.30
CA ILE A 316 -11.87 16.50 27.62
C ILE A 316 -11.23 15.13 27.82
N PHE A 317 -10.92 14.75 29.06
CA PHE A 317 -10.18 13.51 29.32
C PHE A 317 -10.98 12.25 28.98
N ALA A 318 -12.30 12.20 29.26
CA ALA A 318 -13.09 11.02 28.94
C ALA A 318 -13.25 10.78 27.42
N SER A 319 -13.22 11.83 26.59
CA SER A 319 -13.33 11.69 25.12
C SER A 319 -12.04 11.18 24.48
N ASP A 320 -10.90 11.32 25.15
CA ASP A 320 -9.57 10.89 24.68
C ASP A 320 -9.33 9.38 24.90
N THR A 321 -10.18 8.72 25.71
CA THR A 321 -9.99 7.32 26.13
C THR A 321 -10.28 6.26 25.04
N LEU A 322 -10.69 6.66 23.84
CA LEU A 322 -10.87 5.78 22.69
C LEU A 322 -9.93 6.17 21.54
N ALA A 323 -8.76 5.54 21.51
CA ALA A 323 -7.80 5.68 20.42
C ALA A 323 -8.18 4.79 19.23
N VAL A 324 -7.58 5.11 18.07
CA VAL A 324 -7.64 4.29 16.86
C VAL A 324 -6.20 3.95 16.46
N GLU A 325 -5.85 2.67 16.47
CA GLU A 325 -4.49 2.19 16.22
C GLU A 325 -4.43 1.24 15.01
N PRO A 326 -3.41 1.34 14.13
CA PRO A 326 -3.21 0.38 13.06
C PRO A 326 -2.80 -0.97 13.66
N THR A 327 -3.63 -1.99 13.45
CA THR A 327 -3.46 -3.35 14.00
C THR A 327 -3.34 -4.36 12.87
N THR A 328 -2.36 -5.25 12.92
CA THR A 328 -2.22 -6.37 11.98
C THR A 328 -3.11 -7.53 12.42
N LEU A 329 -4.27 -7.67 11.77
CA LEU A 329 -5.11 -8.86 11.90
C LEU A 329 -4.44 -10.01 11.14
N VAL A 330 -4.04 -11.07 11.86
CA VAL A 330 -3.46 -12.30 11.29
C VAL A 330 -4.46 -13.44 11.44
N GLN A 331 -4.73 -14.17 10.37
CA GLN A 331 -5.68 -15.28 10.34
C GLN A 331 -5.06 -16.48 9.61
N ARG A 332 -5.18 -17.67 10.19
CA ARG A 332 -5.11 -18.91 9.41
C ARG A 332 -6.35 -18.98 8.53
N TYR A 333 -6.15 -19.34 7.27
CA TYR A 333 -7.18 -19.37 6.25
C TYR A 333 -6.76 -20.37 5.18
N ASP A 334 -7.70 -20.84 4.37
CA ASP A 334 -7.40 -21.76 3.29
C ASP A 334 -7.55 -20.97 1.98
N CYS A 335 -6.42 -20.72 1.33
CA CYS A 335 -6.32 -19.85 0.16
C CYS A 335 -6.55 -20.69 -1.10
N PRO A 336 -7.50 -20.32 -1.98
CA PRO A 336 -7.69 -21.00 -3.25
C PRO A 336 -6.57 -20.66 -4.25
N SER A 337 -6.52 -21.40 -5.35
CA SER A 337 -5.67 -21.09 -6.53
C SER A 337 -4.15 -21.06 -6.29
N ILE A 338 -3.65 -21.62 -5.17
CA ILE A 338 -2.21 -21.77 -4.92
C ILE A 338 -1.64 -22.85 -5.86
N ARG A 339 -0.51 -22.53 -6.49
CA ARG A 339 0.15 -23.35 -7.50
C ARG A 339 1.52 -23.82 -7.02
N SER A 340 1.89 -25.03 -7.46
CA SER A 340 3.17 -25.69 -7.23
C SER A 340 3.77 -26.13 -8.57
N LEU A 341 4.93 -26.80 -8.52
CA LEU A 341 5.58 -27.39 -9.69
C LEU A 341 5.61 -28.93 -9.60
N ASN A 342 5.27 -29.62 -10.69
CA ASN A 342 5.50 -31.07 -10.85
C ASN A 342 5.82 -31.39 -12.31
N PHE A 343 7.06 -31.80 -12.58
CA PHE A 343 7.57 -32.09 -13.92
C PHE A 343 7.26 -33.51 -14.44
N GLU A 344 6.58 -34.34 -13.65
CA GLU A 344 6.11 -35.67 -14.06
C GLU A 344 5.14 -35.59 -15.27
N HIS A 345 4.39 -34.48 -15.38
CA HIS A 345 3.47 -34.26 -16.50
C HIS A 345 4.17 -34.08 -17.86
N GLU A 346 5.39 -33.55 -17.90
CA GLU A 346 6.21 -33.53 -19.13
C GLU A 346 6.50 -34.95 -19.61
N GLY A 347 6.75 -35.88 -18.67
CA GLY A 347 6.89 -37.32 -18.93
C GLY A 347 5.68 -37.92 -19.66
N THR A 348 4.49 -37.57 -19.19
CA THR A 348 3.21 -38.12 -19.72
C THR A 348 2.70 -37.45 -20.99
N ASN A 349 3.19 -36.26 -21.35
CA ASN A 349 2.59 -35.45 -22.42
C ASN A 349 3.08 -35.85 -23.82
N ASP A 350 2.19 -36.38 -24.65
CA ASP A 350 2.38 -36.42 -26.11
C ASP A 350 1.86 -35.11 -26.73
N TRP A 351 2.74 -34.39 -27.43
CA TRP A 351 2.44 -33.11 -28.04
C TRP A 351 1.50 -33.20 -29.24
N ARG A 352 1.35 -34.38 -29.87
CA ARG A 352 0.42 -34.61 -30.98
C ARG A 352 -1.03 -34.63 -30.50
N ASN A 353 -1.24 -35.26 -29.34
CA ASN A 353 -2.49 -35.31 -28.60
C ASN A 353 -2.46 -34.32 -27.42
N GLY A 354 -1.84 -33.15 -27.63
CA GLY A 354 -1.48 -32.20 -26.57
C GLY A 354 -2.64 -31.83 -25.66
N ARG A 355 -2.39 -31.79 -24.35
CA ARG A 355 -3.40 -31.55 -23.31
C ARG A 355 -4.11 -30.20 -23.54
N LEU A 356 -5.44 -30.21 -23.66
CA LEU A 356 -6.27 -29.00 -23.64
C LEU A 356 -6.84 -28.73 -22.25
N ILE A 357 -6.72 -27.49 -21.77
CA ILE A 357 -7.43 -26.95 -20.60
C ILE A 357 -8.08 -25.63 -21.00
N GLU A 358 -9.37 -25.44 -20.70
CA GLU A 358 -10.17 -24.26 -21.10
C GLU A 358 -10.13 -23.91 -22.62
N GLY A 359 -9.83 -24.89 -23.47
CA GLY A 359 -9.71 -24.71 -24.93
C GLY A 359 -8.34 -24.20 -25.41
N LEU A 360 -7.36 -24.08 -24.51
CA LEU A 360 -5.96 -23.79 -24.82
C LEU A 360 -5.11 -25.06 -24.70
N TYR A 361 -4.06 -25.17 -25.51
CA TYR A 361 -3.03 -26.18 -25.32
C TYR A 361 -2.08 -25.79 -24.17
N GLU A 362 -1.72 -26.77 -23.36
CA GLU A 362 -0.65 -26.65 -22.36
C GLU A 362 0.74 -26.67 -23.02
N LEU A 363 1.74 -26.15 -22.33
CA LEU A 363 3.07 -25.83 -22.85
C LEU A 363 4.15 -26.72 -22.24
N SER A 364 4.89 -27.41 -23.10
CA SER A 364 6.11 -28.16 -22.77
C SER A 364 7.34 -27.23 -22.72
N LEU A 365 8.30 -27.52 -21.85
CA LEU A 365 9.63 -26.89 -21.85
C LEU A 365 10.53 -27.35 -23.01
N SER A 366 10.23 -28.48 -23.63
CA SER A 366 11.05 -29.09 -24.69
C SER A 366 10.32 -29.20 -26.03
N LEU A 367 11.10 -29.20 -27.11
CA LEU A 367 10.67 -29.47 -28.48
C LEU A 367 11.13 -30.87 -28.92
N TRP A 368 10.40 -31.46 -29.85
CA TRP A 368 10.53 -32.87 -30.24
C TRP A 368 10.72 -33.03 -31.75
N ASN A 369 11.62 -33.95 -32.11
CA ASN A 369 11.84 -34.47 -33.46
C ASN A 369 11.31 -35.91 -33.53
N ASN A 370 11.01 -36.39 -34.74
CA ASN A 370 10.47 -37.73 -34.97
C ASN A 370 11.44 -38.54 -35.84
N THR A 371 11.52 -39.86 -35.69
CA THR A 371 12.21 -40.71 -36.70
C THR A 371 11.40 -40.91 -37.98
N SER A 372 10.06 -40.96 -37.89
CA SER A 372 9.16 -41.17 -39.05
C SER A 372 8.00 -40.17 -39.08
N LYS A 373 7.27 -40.15 -40.21
CA LYS A 373 5.98 -39.43 -40.34
C LYS A 373 4.79 -40.28 -39.97
N ASP A 374 4.94 -41.59 -40.10
CA ASP A 374 3.97 -42.56 -39.63
C ASP A 374 4.28 -42.86 -38.16
N VAL A 375 3.24 -43.03 -37.34
CA VAL A 375 3.32 -43.30 -35.91
C VAL A 375 3.17 -44.80 -35.63
N ASP A 376 2.61 -45.55 -36.59
CA ASP A 376 2.47 -47.01 -36.54
C ASP A 376 3.73 -47.75 -37.11
N ASP A 377 4.77 -46.99 -37.47
CA ASP A 377 6.07 -47.46 -37.96
C ASP A 377 6.88 -48.13 -36.83
N PRO A 378 7.37 -49.38 -36.97
CA PRO A 378 8.05 -50.10 -35.90
C PRO A 378 9.37 -49.48 -35.43
N ASP A 379 9.99 -48.61 -36.24
CA ASP A 379 11.21 -47.86 -35.89
C ASP A 379 10.89 -46.40 -35.45
N PHE A 380 9.62 -46.11 -35.16
CA PHE A 380 9.15 -44.80 -34.68
C PHE A 380 9.57 -44.49 -33.24
N PHE A 381 10.22 -43.35 -33.02
CA PHE A 381 10.32 -42.71 -31.70
C PHE A 381 10.46 -41.18 -31.77
N ASP A 382 10.11 -40.54 -30.65
CA ASP A 382 10.38 -39.12 -30.38
C ASP A 382 11.79 -38.95 -29.83
N TYR A 383 12.50 -37.92 -30.26
CA TYR A 383 13.78 -37.53 -29.67
C TYR A 383 13.92 -36.01 -29.52
N TYR A 384 14.77 -35.58 -28.58
CA TYR A 384 14.90 -34.17 -28.19
C TYR A 384 15.38 -33.28 -29.35
N ALA A 385 14.72 -32.15 -29.57
CA ALA A 385 15.08 -31.18 -30.61
C ALA A 385 15.78 -29.93 -30.06
N GLY A 386 15.43 -29.52 -28.83
CA GLY A 386 15.86 -28.26 -28.23
C GLY A 386 14.82 -27.71 -27.24
N PRO A 387 15.12 -26.59 -26.56
CA PRO A 387 14.21 -25.97 -25.60
C PRO A 387 13.07 -25.22 -26.29
N SER A 388 11.96 -25.00 -25.58
CA SER A 388 10.79 -24.30 -26.12
C SER A 388 10.87 -22.78 -25.97
N LEU A 389 10.33 -22.05 -26.95
CA LEU A 389 10.28 -20.58 -26.95
C LEU A 389 9.54 -19.98 -25.72
N PRO A 390 8.44 -20.58 -25.19
CA PRO A 390 7.85 -20.12 -23.93
C PRO A 390 8.80 -20.24 -22.74
N GLY A 391 9.61 -21.32 -22.66
CA GLY A 391 10.65 -21.48 -21.65
C GLY A 391 11.73 -20.39 -21.77
N GLU A 392 12.20 -20.12 -22.99
CA GLU A 392 13.22 -19.10 -23.26
C GLU A 392 12.74 -17.69 -22.87
N LEU A 393 11.48 -17.38 -23.18
CA LEU A 393 10.86 -16.10 -22.83
C LEU A 393 10.83 -15.89 -21.32
N VAL A 394 10.40 -16.90 -20.55
CA VAL A 394 10.30 -16.82 -19.09
C VAL A 394 11.69 -16.75 -18.44
N ALA A 395 12.65 -17.58 -18.87
CA ALA A 395 14.02 -17.54 -18.36
C ALA A 395 14.72 -16.20 -18.69
N THR A 396 14.48 -15.65 -19.89
CA THR A 396 15.04 -14.35 -20.30
C THR A 396 14.44 -13.19 -19.50
N LEU A 397 13.12 -13.17 -19.31
CA LEU A 397 12.46 -12.15 -18.50
C LEU A 397 12.89 -12.22 -17.03
N ALA A 398 13.04 -13.41 -16.45
CA ALA A 398 13.56 -13.59 -15.09
C ALA A 398 14.99 -13.04 -14.94
N SER A 399 15.89 -13.37 -15.89
CA SER A 399 17.26 -12.82 -15.94
C SER A 399 17.29 -11.30 -16.00
N TYR A 400 16.46 -10.68 -16.85
CA TYR A 400 16.44 -9.23 -17.04
C TYR A 400 15.77 -8.47 -15.89
N LEU A 401 14.70 -9.03 -15.30
CA LEU A 401 14.04 -8.49 -14.11
C LEU A 401 14.87 -8.70 -12.84
N LYS A 402 15.81 -9.65 -12.85
CA LYS A 402 16.71 -9.99 -11.74
C LYS A 402 15.96 -10.49 -10.49
N MET A 403 14.75 -11.02 -10.69
CA MET A 403 13.86 -11.58 -9.68
C MET A 403 12.80 -12.49 -10.36
N PRO A 404 12.08 -13.33 -9.60
CA PRO A 404 11.02 -14.18 -10.15
C PRO A 404 9.85 -13.35 -10.70
N ILE A 405 9.28 -13.80 -11.83
CA ILE A 405 8.11 -13.17 -12.45
C ILE A 405 6.85 -13.54 -11.65
N ALA A 406 6.12 -12.52 -11.19
CA ALA A 406 4.82 -12.69 -10.56
C ALA A 406 3.70 -12.94 -11.59
N ARG A 407 2.74 -13.81 -11.29
CA ARG A 407 1.51 -13.96 -12.09
C ARG A 407 0.61 -12.74 -11.91
N GLU A 408 0.09 -12.18 -12.99
CA GLU A 408 -0.85 -11.06 -12.93
C GLU A 408 -2.09 -11.42 -12.09
N ASN A 409 -2.58 -10.48 -11.28
CA ASN A 409 -3.68 -10.66 -10.32
C ASN A 409 -3.43 -11.73 -9.22
N ALA A 410 -2.22 -12.30 -9.13
CA ALA A 410 -1.80 -13.33 -8.18
C ALA A 410 -2.33 -13.16 -6.74
N SER A 411 -2.06 -12.00 -6.15
CA SER A 411 -2.47 -11.68 -4.78
C SER A 411 -3.98 -11.61 -4.57
N ALA A 412 -4.74 -11.13 -5.57
CA ALA A 412 -6.18 -10.93 -5.45
C ALA A 412 -6.95 -12.24 -5.59
N GLU A 413 -6.45 -13.15 -6.43
CA GLU A 413 -6.98 -14.50 -6.61
C GLU A 413 -6.65 -15.40 -5.41
N ILE A 414 -5.41 -15.35 -4.90
CA ILE A 414 -4.95 -16.23 -3.81
C ILE A 414 -5.32 -15.70 -2.42
N CYS A 415 -4.96 -14.45 -2.09
CA CYS A 415 -5.14 -13.92 -0.72
C CYS A 415 -6.54 -13.38 -0.43
N SER A 416 -7.39 -13.24 -1.46
CA SER A 416 -8.57 -12.37 -1.52
C SER A 416 -8.25 -10.86 -1.59
N PRO A 417 -9.11 -10.02 -2.20
CA PRO A 417 -8.90 -8.58 -2.30
C PRO A 417 -8.72 -7.89 -0.95
N GLY A 418 -7.70 -7.02 -0.85
CA GLY A 418 -7.42 -6.24 0.36
C GLY A 418 -6.77 -7.03 1.51
N TRP A 419 -6.29 -8.26 1.24
CA TRP A 419 -5.49 -9.05 2.17
C TRP A 419 -4.10 -9.33 1.58
N ASN A 420 -3.10 -9.36 2.44
CA ASN A 420 -1.80 -9.98 2.16
C ASN A 420 -1.86 -11.46 2.59
N CYS A 421 -1.01 -12.32 2.04
CA CYS A 421 -0.91 -13.69 2.52
C CYS A 421 0.48 -14.32 2.35
N THR A 422 0.77 -15.26 3.24
CA THR A 422 2.01 -16.02 3.31
C THR A 422 1.69 -17.51 3.38
N PHE A 423 2.36 -18.32 2.56
CA PHE A 423 2.23 -19.77 2.54
C PHE A 423 3.55 -20.40 2.08
N THR A 424 3.77 -21.67 2.43
CA THR A 424 4.97 -22.42 2.04
C THR A 424 4.53 -23.56 1.11
N VAL A 425 5.28 -23.78 0.02
CA VAL A 425 5.03 -24.88 -0.92
C VAL A 425 6.29 -25.72 -1.03
N ASP A 426 6.14 -27.06 -1.00
CA ASP A 426 7.21 -27.99 -1.36
C ASP A 426 6.95 -28.65 -2.71
N PHE A 427 8.03 -28.94 -3.43
CA PHE A 427 8.01 -29.60 -4.74
C PHE A 427 9.36 -30.21 -5.08
N VAL A 428 9.40 -31.01 -6.14
CA VAL A 428 10.63 -31.55 -6.75
C VAL A 428 10.81 -30.97 -8.15
N ALA A 429 11.99 -30.43 -8.40
CA ALA A 429 12.33 -29.67 -9.60
C ALA A 429 13.85 -29.78 -9.87
N PRO A 430 14.34 -29.39 -11.06
CA PRO A 430 15.78 -29.36 -11.28
C PRO A 430 16.46 -28.28 -10.42
N GLY A 431 17.73 -28.46 -10.11
CA GLY A 431 18.53 -27.52 -9.33
C GLY A 431 20.02 -27.70 -9.57
N TYR A 432 20.79 -26.62 -9.40
CA TYR A 432 22.26 -26.69 -9.50
C TYR A 432 22.91 -26.76 -8.12
N LYS A 433 23.84 -27.70 -7.99
CA LYS A 433 24.64 -27.97 -6.79
C LYS A 433 26.07 -27.50 -7.03
N CYS A 434 26.37 -26.27 -6.61
CA CYS A 434 27.68 -25.65 -6.82
C CYS A 434 28.65 -25.95 -5.67
N THR A 435 29.91 -26.25 -6.01
CA THR A 435 30.98 -26.54 -5.04
C THR A 435 32.23 -25.72 -5.36
N GLU A 436 32.80 -25.04 -4.38
CA GLU A 436 34.05 -24.27 -4.54
C GLU A 436 35.27 -25.21 -4.59
N LEU A 437 36.00 -25.20 -5.70
CA LEU A 437 37.07 -26.14 -6.02
C LEU A 437 38.46 -25.54 -5.74
N ALA A 438 38.66 -24.27 -6.10
CA ALA A 438 39.87 -23.49 -5.83
C ALA A 438 39.55 -22.08 -5.30
N SER A 439 40.47 -21.49 -4.55
CA SER A 439 40.35 -20.14 -3.98
C SER A 439 41.72 -19.62 -3.55
N GLY A 440 42.18 -18.54 -4.18
CA GLY A 440 43.49 -17.93 -3.95
C GLY A 440 44.49 -18.19 -5.07
N VAL A 441 45.45 -17.28 -5.22
CA VAL A 441 46.50 -17.32 -6.26
C VAL A 441 47.33 -18.60 -6.12
N GLY A 442 47.53 -19.32 -7.24
CA GLY A 442 48.28 -20.59 -7.26
C GLY A 442 47.64 -21.73 -6.46
N SER A 443 46.34 -21.64 -6.13
CA SER A 443 45.64 -22.70 -5.41
C SER A 443 45.25 -23.85 -6.36
N ARG A 444 45.74 -25.06 -6.07
CA ARG A 444 45.51 -26.25 -6.89
C ARG A 444 44.02 -26.55 -7.01
N VAL A 445 43.49 -26.55 -8.23
CA VAL A 445 42.08 -26.89 -8.47
C VAL A 445 41.83 -28.37 -8.15
N ARG A 446 40.64 -28.64 -7.63
CA ARG A 446 40.17 -29.97 -7.26
C ARG A 446 39.13 -30.45 -8.27
N ASN A 447 39.14 -31.75 -8.59
CA ASN A 447 38.11 -32.37 -9.42
C ASN A 447 36.75 -32.31 -8.71
N LEU A 448 35.68 -32.29 -9.50
CA LEU A 448 34.30 -32.34 -9.02
C LEU A 448 33.80 -33.78 -9.21
N GLY A 449 33.91 -34.58 -8.15
CA GLY A 449 33.84 -36.04 -8.27
C GLY A 449 34.97 -36.52 -9.19
N ASP A 450 34.61 -37.30 -10.20
CA ASP A 450 35.54 -37.80 -11.22
C ASP A 450 35.77 -36.79 -12.38
N ALA A 451 35.06 -35.66 -12.41
CA ALA A 451 35.16 -34.68 -13.49
C ALA A 451 36.32 -33.68 -13.29
N GLU A 452 37.16 -33.52 -14.31
CA GLU A 452 38.30 -32.58 -14.31
C GLU A 452 37.89 -31.18 -14.81
N PRO A 453 38.26 -30.10 -14.11
CA PRO A 453 37.97 -28.73 -14.54
C PRO A 453 38.67 -28.38 -15.86
N PRO A 454 38.08 -27.52 -16.71
CA PRO A 454 38.67 -27.13 -18.00
C PRO A 454 39.77 -26.05 -17.91
N PHE A 455 40.01 -25.46 -16.74
CA PHE A 455 41.02 -24.42 -16.52
C PHE A 455 41.51 -24.33 -15.07
N ASP A 456 42.73 -23.84 -14.89
CA ASP A 456 43.38 -23.57 -13.59
C ASP A 456 43.20 -22.11 -13.14
N THR A 457 43.65 -21.77 -11.91
CA THR A 457 43.57 -20.40 -11.37
C THR A 457 44.36 -19.37 -12.18
N ASP A 458 45.35 -19.79 -12.94
CA ASP A 458 46.42 -18.91 -13.43
C ASP A 458 46.00 -18.05 -14.63
N ILE A 459 44.85 -18.36 -15.25
CA ILE A 459 44.21 -17.50 -16.27
C ILE A 459 43.42 -16.33 -15.64
N LEU A 460 43.11 -16.41 -14.33
CA LEU A 460 42.30 -15.42 -13.63
C LEU A 460 43.16 -14.28 -13.05
N ALA A 461 42.58 -13.09 -12.96
CA ALA A 461 43.20 -11.97 -12.25
C ALA A 461 43.48 -12.35 -10.77
N PRO A 462 44.66 -11.99 -10.22
CA PRO A 462 45.64 -11.06 -10.79
C PRO A 462 46.68 -11.68 -11.72
N THR A 463 46.88 -13.01 -11.70
CA THR A 463 47.96 -13.68 -12.46
C THR A 463 47.73 -13.68 -13.96
N GLY A 464 46.50 -13.95 -14.39
CA GLY A 464 46.03 -13.78 -15.76
C GLY A 464 45.17 -12.53 -15.92
N ASN A 465 44.63 -12.32 -17.12
CA ASN A 465 43.87 -11.11 -17.45
C ASN A 465 42.34 -11.30 -17.46
N VAL A 466 41.84 -12.47 -17.04
CA VAL A 466 40.42 -12.80 -17.04
C VAL A 466 39.80 -12.56 -15.66
N THR A 467 38.72 -11.78 -15.58
CA THR A 467 37.99 -11.54 -14.33
C THR A 467 36.76 -12.43 -14.17
N TYR A 468 36.26 -13.00 -15.27
CA TYR A 468 35.23 -14.05 -15.28
C TYR A 468 35.42 -14.95 -16.51
N ILE A 469 35.29 -16.26 -16.33
CA ILE A 469 35.16 -17.26 -17.40
C ILE A 469 34.16 -18.31 -16.96
N ALA A 470 33.21 -18.63 -17.83
CA ALA A 470 32.41 -19.83 -17.71
C ALA A 470 32.55 -20.69 -18.96
N ASN A 471 32.71 -21.98 -18.74
CA ASN A 471 32.54 -23.02 -19.74
C ASN A 471 31.37 -23.88 -19.25
N ALA A 472 30.20 -23.64 -19.82
CA ALA A 472 28.93 -24.23 -19.40
C ALA A 472 28.45 -25.35 -20.32
N PHE A 473 29.05 -25.50 -21.51
CA PHE A 473 28.53 -26.34 -22.61
C PHE A 473 29.40 -27.58 -22.93
N GLU A 474 30.29 -27.98 -22.04
CA GLU A 474 31.03 -29.25 -22.20
C GLU A 474 30.11 -30.46 -22.06
N GLY A 475 30.08 -31.31 -23.10
CA GLY A 475 29.17 -32.44 -23.20
C GLY A 475 27.71 -32.05 -23.48
N GLU A 476 27.47 -30.88 -24.07
CA GLU A 476 26.14 -30.45 -24.50
C GLU A 476 25.63 -31.29 -25.68
N TYR A 477 24.31 -31.52 -25.70
CA TYR A 477 23.61 -32.33 -26.69
C TYR A 477 23.74 -31.75 -28.11
N ALA A 478 24.19 -32.56 -29.08
CA ALA A 478 24.37 -32.09 -30.45
C ALA A 478 23.05 -32.01 -31.23
N ALA A 479 22.72 -30.81 -31.72
CA ALA A 479 21.61 -30.57 -32.63
C ALA A 479 22.13 -30.14 -34.02
N PRO A 480 21.82 -30.85 -35.11
CA PRO A 480 21.05 -32.11 -35.19
C PRO A 480 21.88 -33.36 -34.86
N GLN A 481 21.23 -34.40 -34.31
CA GLN A 481 21.86 -35.69 -34.00
C GLN A 481 22.28 -36.51 -35.23
N VAL A 482 21.56 -36.40 -36.35
CA VAL A 482 21.86 -37.08 -37.62
C VAL A 482 21.45 -36.20 -38.81
N PRO A 483 22.00 -36.41 -40.02
CA PRO A 483 21.57 -35.70 -41.23
C PRO A 483 20.08 -35.95 -41.51
N SER A 484 19.25 -34.92 -41.36
CA SER A 484 17.79 -35.03 -41.27
C SER A 484 17.03 -34.20 -42.30
N LEU A 485 15.73 -34.46 -42.40
CA LEU A 485 14.71 -33.65 -43.08
C LEU A 485 13.96 -32.78 -42.06
N ASP A 486 12.95 -32.05 -42.51
CA ASP A 486 12.06 -31.25 -41.64
C ASP A 486 11.43 -32.13 -40.54
N GLY A 487 11.38 -31.63 -39.31
CA GLY A 487 10.91 -32.40 -38.14
C GLY A 487 11.93 -33.42 -37.60
N GLY A 488 13.19 -33.37 -38.05
CA GLY A 488 14.27 -34.22 -37.55
C GLY A 488 14.25 -35.66 -38.05
N ILE A 489 13.42 -35.96 -39.05
CA ILE A 489 13.33 -37.28 -39.70
C ILE A 489 14.69 -37.63 -40.33
N PRO A 490 15.38 -38.70 -39.91
CA PRO A 490 16.68 -39.06 -40.47
C PRO A 490 16.61 -39.35 -41.97
N ARG A 491 17.67 -39.00 -42.71
CA ARG A 491 17.80 -39.32 -44.14
C ARG A 491 18.23 -40.75 -44.43
N MET A 492 18.60 -41.50 -43.39
CA MET A 492 18.93 -42.92 -43.44
C MET A 492 17.70 -43.77 -43.13
N SER A 493 17.61 -44.95 -43.72
CA SER A 493 16.64 -45.98 -43.31
C SER A 493 17.07 -46.67 -42.01
N PRO A 494 16.14 -47.27 -41.25
CA PRO A 494 16.46 -48.12 -40.10
C PRO A 494 17.38 -49.30 -40.47
N PRO A 495 18.11 -49.90 -39.51
CA PRO A 495 18.16 -49.53 -38.09
C PRO A 495 18.95 -48.23 -37.84
N TYR A 496 18.47 -47.41 -36.91
CA TYR A 496 19.12 -46.16 -36.53
C TYR A 496 20.32 -46.37 -35.58
N PRO A 497 21.24 -45.39 -35.45
CA PRO A 497 22.30 -45.41 -34.44
C PRO A 497 21.74 -45.63 -33.03
N PRO A 498 22.37 -46.48 -32.19
CA PRO A 498 21.81 -46.88 -30.89
C PRO A 498 21.66 -45.72 -29.91
N HIS A 499 22.40 -44.64 -30.11
CA HIS A 499 22.36 -43.43 -29.29
C HIS A 499 21.71 -42.23 -30.00
N LEU A 500 20.95 -42.44 -31.08
CA LEU A 500 20.21 -41.36 -31.74
C LEU A 500 19.26 -40.68 -30.75
N GLY A 501 19.59 -39.42 -30.39
CA GLY A 501 18.80 -38.66 -29.42
C GLY A 501 19.10 -38.95 -27.96
N ALA A 502 20.16 -39.70 -27.65
CA ALA A 502 20.57 -39.98 -26.28
C ALA A 502 21.00 -38.71 -25.55
N LEU A 503 20.42 -38.43 -24.39
CA LEU A 503 20.98 -37.46 -23.46
C LEU A 503 22.11 -38.17 -22.69
N ARG A 504 23.35 -37.92 -23.13
CA ARG A 504 24.57 -38.60 -22.63
C ARG A 504 25.15 -37.99 -21.36
N THR A 505 24.92 -36.71 -21.13
CA THR A 505 25.46 -35.88 -20.04
C THR A 505 24.54 -34.70 -19.79
N GLU A 506 24.47 -34.23 -18.54
CA GLU A 506 24.17 -32.82 -18.28
C GLU A 506 25.50 -32.05 -18.17
N PRO A 507 25.71 -30.99 -18.97
CA PRO A 507 26.89 -30.15 -18.86
C PRO A 507 27.09 -29.57 -17.46
N ILE A 508 28.25 -29.86 -16.86
CA ILE A 508 28.70 -29.23 -15.62
C ILE A 508 29.05 -27.78 -15.92
N ILE A 509 28.48 -26.85 -15.16
CA ILE A 509 28.79 -25.43 -15.31
C ILE A 509 30.09 -25.14 -14.54
N TRP A 510 31.19 -24.97 -15.26
CA TRP A 510 32.48 -24.56 -14.69
C TRP A 510 32.60 -23.03 -14.73
N VAL A 511 32.89 -22.41 -13.59
CA VAL A 511 33.07 -20.95 -13.49
C VAL A 511 34.36 -20.62 -12.75
N GLY A 512 35.24 -19.87 -13.41
CA GLY A 512 36.37 -19.17 -12.81
C GLY A 512 36.06 -17.68 -12.70
N TYR A 513 36.34 -17.06 -11.56
CA TYR A 513 36.15 -15.62 -11.40
C TYR A 513 37.15 -14.99 -10.42
N ALA A 514 37.49 -13.73 -10.67
CA ALA A 514 38.28 -12.91 -9.79
C ALA A 514 37.35 -12.27 -8.74
N ALA A 515 37.34 -12.81 -7.53
CA ALA A 515 36.56 -12.29 -6.42
C ALA A 515 37.25 -11.07 -5.79
N VAL A 516 36.45 -10.12 -5.32
CA VAL A 516 36.91 -8.91 -4.60
C VAL A 516 36.04 -8.70 -3.36
N ASP A 517 36.59 -8.10 -2.30
CA ASP A 517 35.86 -7.88 -1.04
C ASP A 517 34.64 -6.96 -1.19
N ASP A 518 34.76 -5.96 -2.07
CA ASP A 518 33.72 -4.96 -2.35
C ASP A 518 33.69 -4.60 -3.84
N PRO A 519 32.83 -5.26 -4.64
CA PRO A 519 32.69 -4.99 -6.08
C PRO A 519 32.01 -3.65 -6.39
N SER A 520 31.61 -2.85 -5.39
CA SER A 520 31.12 -1.48 -5.60
C SER A 520 32.24 -0.43 -5.62
N LYS A 521 33.44 -0.77 -5.10
CA LYS A 521 34.62 0.09 -5.16
C LYS A 521 35.30 0.00 -6.54
N PRO A 522 35.93 1.09 -7.03
CA PRO A 522 36.85 1.01 -8.16
C PRO A 522 37.98 0.02 -7.85
N GLN A 523 38.19 -0.93 -8.76
CA GLN A 523 39.31 -1.88 -8.74
C GLN A 523 40.33 -1.47 -9.81
N PRO A 524 41.62 -1.86 -9.68
CA PRO A 524 42.66 -1.51 -10.64
C PRO A 524 42.32 -1.96 -12.07
N GLY A 525 42.51 -1.09 -13.05
CA GLY A 525 42.09 -1.28 -14.45
C GLY A 525 42.98 -2.19 -15.31
N GLY A 526 44.11 -2.65 -14.76
CA GLY A 526 45.03 -3.59 -15.41
C GLY A 526 46.31 -3.82 -14.58
N PRO A 527 47.18 -4.76 -14.98
CA PRO A 527 48.39 -5.13 -14.23
C PRO A 527 49.41 -4.00 -13.99
N ASP A 528 49.38 -2.94 -14.80
CA ASP A 528 50.26 -1.77 -14.64
C ASP A 528 49.82 -0.83 -13.51
N GLU A 529 48.65 -1.05 -12.90
CA GLU A 529 48.10 -0.19 -11.83
C GLU A 529 48.46 -0.68 -10.41
N PRO A 530 48.82 0.24 -9.48
CA PRO A 530 49.28 -0.14 -8.15
C PRO A 530 48.17 -0.82 -7.34
N GLY A 531 48.46 -2.02 -6.82
CA GLY A 531 47.53 -2.82 -6.03
C GLY A 531 46.77 -3.90 -6.82
N TRP A 532 47.01 -4.05 -8.14
CA TRP A 532 46.43 -5.13 -8.95
C TRP A 532 46.61 -6.51 -8.31
N ASP A 533 47.84 -6.84 -7.87
CA ASP A 533 48.19 -8.15 -7.28
C ASP A 533 47.49 -8.46 -5.95
N GLU A 534 47.01 -7.45 -5.23
CA GLU A 534 46.32 -7.58 -3.94
C GLU A 534 44.79 -7.44 -4.07
N ALA A 535 44.30 -6.84 -5.16
CA ALA A 535 42.88 -6.53 -5.34
C ALA A 535 41.99 -7.76 -5.61
N PHE A 536 42.55 -8.81 -6.23
CA PHE A 536 41.79 -9.94 -6.76
C PHE A 536 42.14 -11.27 -6.08
N THR A 537 41.11 -12.03 -5.71
CA THR A 537 41.24 -13.42 -5.25
C THR A 537 40.63 -14.36 -6.30
N PRO A 538 41.43 -15.09 -7.10
CA PRO A 538 40.89 -16.01 -8.10
C PRO A 538 40.19 -17.19 -7.41
N LYS A 539 38.99 -17.53 -7.88
CA LYS A 539 38.16 -18.64 -7.37
C LYS A 539 37.61 -19.45 -8.54
N ILE A 540 37.55 -20.77 -8.37
CA ILE A 540 36.95 -21.69 -9.34
C ILE A 540 35.94 -22.58 -8.64
N PHE A 541 34.77 -22.73 -9.24
CA PHE A 541 33.71 -23.62 -8.78
C PHE A 541 33.04 -24.35 -9.95
N GLY A 542 32.54 -25.55 -9.69
CA GLY A 542 31.73 -26.31 -10.64
C GLY A 542 30.32 -26.49 -10.08
N CYS A 543 29.31 -26.52 -10.94
CA CYS A 543 27.92 -26.80 -10.58
C CYS A 543 27.38 -28.00 -11.36
N GLU A 544 27.03 -29.06 -10.61
CA GLU A 544 26.35 -30.25 -11.14
C GLU A 544 24.84 -30.01 -11.19
N HIS A 545 24.13 -30.66 -12.12
CA HIS A 545 22.67 -30.56 -12.25
C HIS A 545 21.97 -31.73 -11.55
N TYR A 546 21.09 -31.44 -10.59
CA TYR A 546 20.46 -32.39 -9.68
C TYR A 546 18.94 -32.25 -9.66
N GLU A 547 18.24 -33.37 -9.56
CA GLU A 547 16.87 -33.40 -9.07
C GLU A 547 16.85 -32.96 -7.60
N THR A 548 16.09 -31.92 -7.29
CA THR A 548 16.16 -31.18 -6.02
C THR A 548 14.78 -31.00 -5.43
N ARG A 549 14.59 -31.39 -4.16
CA ARG A 549 13.40 -31.03 -3.39
C ARG A 549 13.59 -29.61 -2.82
N TYR A 550 12.62 -28.75 -3.08
CA TYR A 550 12.60 -27.37 -2.59
C TYR A 550 11.50 -27.19 -1.54
N GLU A 551 11.75 -26.28 -0.60
CA GLU A 551 10.75 -25.70 0.31
C GLU A 551 10.80 -24.19 0.10
N VAL A 552 9.70 -23.58 -0.38
CA VAL A 552 9.67 -22.19 -0.81
C VAL A 552 8.56 -21.43 -0.10
N ASP A 553 8.94 -20.37 0.62
CA ASP A 553 7.99 -19.44 1.25
C ASP A 553 7.56 -18.37 0.24
N PHE A 554 6.26 -18.26 0.00
CA PHE A 554 5.64 -17.21 -0.80
C PHE A 554 5.05 -16.15 0.12
N THR A 555 5.23 -14.88 -0.24
CA THR A 555 4.72 -13.72 0.49
C THR A 555 4.13 -12.71 -0.48
N TYR A 556 2.82 -12.54 -0.45
CA TYR A 556 2.10 -11.51 -1.21
C TYR A 556 1.81 -10.30 -0.32
N ASN A 557 2.49 -9.19 -0.59
CA ASN A 557 2.35 -7.93 0.14
C ASN A 557 1.89 -6.82 -0.81
N SER A 558 0.73 -6.20 -0.57
CA SER A 558 0.23 -5.05 -1.36
C SER A 558 0.33 -5.28 -2.88
N SER A 559 -0.19 -6.42 -3.31
CA SER A 559 -0.13 -6.99 -4.67
C SER A 559 1.24 -7.30 -5.28
N GLN A 560 2.35 -7.16 -4.55
CA GLN A 560 3.67 -7.66 -4.97
C GLN A 560 3.91 -9.08 -4.46
N GLN A 561 4.55 -9.91 -5.27
CA GLN A 561 4.98 -11.26 -4.92
C GLN A 561 6.45 -11.24 -4.51
N HIS A 562 6.76 -11.77 -3.34
CA HIS A 562 8.11 -12.14 -2.93
C HIS A 562 8.15 -13.65 -2.68
N THR A 563 9.28 -14.27 -2.98
CA THR A 563 9.52 -15.71 -2.74
C THR A 563 10.87 -15.91 -2.08
N HIS A 564 10.99 -16.90 -1.22
CA HIS A 564 12.24 -17.25 -0.56
C HIS A 564 12.42 -18.77 -0.48
N VAL A 565 13.47 -19.28 -1.12
CA VAL A 565 13.80 -20.72 -1.11
C VAL A 565 14.48 -21.06 0.23
N ARG A 566 13.65 -21.53 1.16
CA ARG A 566 13.98 -21.83 2.56
C ARG A 566 14.82 -23.09 2.72
N LYS A 567 14.55 -24.13 1.92
CA LYS A 567 15.34 -25.38 1.90
C LYS A 567 15.61 -25.84 0.47
N ARG A 568 16.77 -26.47 0.28
CA ARG A 568 17.18 -27.21 -0.91
C ARG A 568 17.67 -28.58 -0.43
N GLU A 569 17.18 -29.65 -1.03
CA GLU A 569 17.59 -31.02 -0.72
C GLU A 569 17.86 -31.75 -2.04
N TYR A 570 19.13 -31.83 -2.40
CA TYR A 570 19.62 -32.46 -3.61
C TYR A 570 19.47 -33.98 -3.51
N LEU A 571 18.67 -34.58 -4.39
CA LEU A 571 18.28 -36.00 -4.32
C LEU A 571 19.25 -36.89 -5.10
N ARG A 572 19.49 -36.56 -6.38
CA ARG A 572 20.38 -37.29 -7.31
C ARG A 572 20.78 -36.39 -8.50
N PRO A 573 21.90 -36.66 -9.19
CA PRO A 573 22.18 -36.06 -10.49
C PRO A 573 21.03 -36.31 -11.49
N VAL A 574 20.82 -35.36 -12.41
CA VAL A 574 19.82 -35.51 -13.49
C VAL A 574 20.26 -36.58 -14.51
N ILE A 575 21.54 -36.57 -14.87
CA ILE A 575 22.23 -37.65 -15.59
C ILE A 575 23.54 -37.91 -14.83
N ASP A 576 23.76 -39.16 -14.43
CA ASP A 576 24.89 -39.58 -13.58
C ASP A 576 26.04 -40.14 -14.44
N THR A 577 26.76 -39.23 -15.11
CA THR A 577 27.82 -39.56 -16.09
C THR A 577 28.92 -38.52 -16.10
N THR A 578 30.17 -38.94 -16.26
CA THR A 578 31.34 -38.07 -16.40
C THR A 578 31.71 -37.86 -17.86
N PHE A 579 31.79 -36.61 -18.31
CA PHE A 579 32.28 -36.23 -19.65
C PHE A 579 33.78 -36.51 -19.82
N VAL A 580 34.17 -37.15 -20.92
CA VAL A 580 35.58 -37.50 -21.22
C VAL A 580 36.16 -36.53 -22.24
N ARG A 581 36.70 -35.41 -21.76
CA ARG A 581 37.30 -34.35 -22.59
C ARG A 581 38.38 -34.92 -23.54
N GLY A 582 38.32 -34.54 -24.81
CA GLY A 582 39.25 -35.00 -25.84
C GLY A 582 38.96 -36.37 -26.47
N ARG A 583 37.98 -37.14 -25.97
CA ARG A 583 37.53 -38.39 -26.60
C ARG A 583 36.21 -38.14 -27.35
N LEU A 584 36.27 -38.18 -28.69
CA LEU A 584 35.08 -38.06 -29.53
C LEU A 584 34.34 -39.41 -29.64
N SER A 585 33.01 -39.38 -29.62
CA SER A 585 32.18 -40.55 -29.95
C SER A 585 32.25 -40.86 -31.45
N ASN A 586 31.93 -42.10 -31.81
CA ASN A 586 31.86 -42.57 -33.20
C ASN A 586 30.84 -43.73 -33.30
N ASP A 587 29.61 -43.47 -32.87
CA ASP A 587 28.50 -44.45 -32.81
C ASP A 587 27.49 -44.30 -33.97
N GLY A 588 27.81 -43.46 -34.97
CA GLY A 588 26.95 -43.15 -36.11
C GLY A 588 26.06 -41.91 -35.93
N THR A 589 26.04 -41.30 -34.75
CA THR A 589 25.48 -39.95 -34.55
C THR A 589 26.48 -38.86 -34.97
N LEU A 590 25.98 -37.63 -35.10
CA LEU A 590 26.78 -36.39 -35.20
C LEU A 590 27.19 -35.85 -33.81
N ASP A 591 26.75 -36.50 -32.74
CA ASP A 591 27.08 -36.11 -31.37
C ASP A 591 28.45 -36.68 -30.99
N ASN A 592 29.44 -35.79 -30.88
CA ASN A 592 30.80 -36.17 -30.54
C ASN A 592 31.00 -36.44 -29.03
N THR A 593 29.99 -36.25 -28.18
CA THR A 593 30.13 -36.35 -26.73
C THR A 593 30.36 -37.79 -26.27
N THR A 594 31.51 -38.07 -25.65
CA THR A 594 31.75 -39.33 -24.91
C THR A 594 31.60 -39.09 -23.42
N ALA A 595 30.80 -39.92 -22.75
CA ALA A 595 30.69 -39.91 -21.30
C ALA A 595 30.64 -41.34 -20.74
N VAL A 596 30.89 -41.49 -19.43
CA VAL A 596 31.00 -42.78 -18.75
C VAL A 596 30.23 -42.73 -17.42
N PRO A 597 29.46 -43.76 -17.04
CA PRO A 597 29.21 -45.00 -17.78
C PRO A 597 28.06 -44.87 -18.79
N GLU A 598 28.23 -45.52 -19.94
CA GLU A 598 27.26 -45.58 -21.06
C GLU A 598 25.88 -46.12 -20.62
N SER A 599 25.85 -46.98 -19.59
CA SER A 599 24.63 -47.51 -18.99
C SER A 599 23.71 -46.47 -18.36
N ASN A 600 24.22 -45.26 -18.09
CA ASN A 600 23.48 -44.18 -17.44
C ASN A 600 22.93 -43.15 -18.45
N TYR A 601 23.17 -43.33 -19.76
CA TYR A 601 22.58 -42.51 -20.82
C TYR A 601 21.06 -42.57 -20.78
N VAL A 602 20.40 -41.43 -20.97
CA VAL A 602 18.94 -41.32 -20.97
C VAL A 602 18.47 -41.35 -22.43
N LEU A 603 18.02 -42.54 -22.87
CA LEU A 603 17.62 -42.85 -24.24
C LEU A 603 16.14 -42.52 -24.52
N PRO A 604 15.77 -42.15 -25.77
CA PRO A 604 14.37 -41.98 -26.17
C PRO A 604 13.59 -43.30 -26.20
N THR A 605 14.29 -44.42 -26.40
CA THR A 605 13.73 -45.76 -26.48
C THR A 605 13.77 -46.44 -25.10
N GLY A 606 12.62 -46.90 -24.61
CA GLY A 606 12.47 -47.48 -23.27
C GLY A 606 11.61 -46.59 -22.36
N ASP A 607 12.23 -45.95 -21.36
CA ASP A 607 11.53 -45.10 -20.39
C ASP A 607 11.30 -43.69 -20.94
N LEU A 608 10.30 -43.58 -21.82
CA LEU A 608 9.89 -42.32 -22.46
C LEU A 608 9.47 -41.24 -21.44
N ALA A 609 8.90 -41.63 -20.30
CA ALA A 609 8.49 -40.69 -19.27
C ALA A 609 9.70 -40.03 -18.59
N ARG A 610 10.69 -40.84 -18.17
CA ARG A 610 11.97 -40.31 -17.68
C ARG A 610 12.68 -39.48 -18.74
N TYR A 611 12.72 -39.95 -20.00
CA TYR A 611 13.37 -39.23 -21.09
C TYR A 611 12.79 -37.82 -21.28
N ARG A 612 11.46 -37.70 -21.32
CA ARG A 612 10.78 -36.40 -21.47
C ARG A 612 10.93 -35.48 -20.25
N THR A 613 10.86 -36.00 -19.01
CA THR A 613 11.10 -35.19 -17.81
C THR A 613 12.58 -34.73 -17.71
N VAL A 614 13.55 -35.58 -18.05
CA VAL A 614 14.97 -35.21 -18.11
C VAL A 614 15.23 -34.17 -19.20
N ALA A 615 14.61 -34.30 -20.38
CA ALA A 615 14.69 -33.28 -21.42
C ALA A 615 14.11 -31.93 -20.97
N ALA A 616 13.02 -31.91 -20.20
CA ALA A 616 12.47 -30.67 -19.64
C ALA A 616 13.41 -30.00 -18.63
N TYR A 617 14.09 -30.80 -17.78
CA TYR A 617 15.15 -30.31 -16.89
C TYR A 617 16.31 -29.72 -17.70
N HIS A 618 16.78 -30.46 -18.71
CA HIS A 618 17.85 -30.09 -19.62
C HIS A 618 17.54 -28.79 -20.37
N SER A 619 16.33 -28.62 -20.92
CA SER A 619 15.88 -27.40 -21.58
C SER A 619 15.94 -26.18 -20.65
N LEU A 620 15.44 -26.30 -19.41
CA LEU A 620 15.54 -25.21 -18.42
C LEU A 620 16.99 -24.93 -18.03
N GLY A 621 17.80 -25.99 -17.87
CA GLY A 621 19.25 -25.89 -17.63
C GLY A 621 19.98 -25.13 -18.74
N MET A 622 19.70 -25.47 -19.99
CA MET A 622 20.27 -24.85 -21.20
C MET A 622 19.97 -23.35 -21.27
N HIS A 623 18.80 -22.88 -20.83
CA HIS A 623 18.52 -21.44 -20.75
C HIS A 623 19.46 -20.72 -19.76
N LEU A 624 19.78 -21.33 -18.61
CA LEU A 624 20.78 -20.78 -17.69
C LEU A 624 22.18 -20.81 -18.32
N ARG A 625 22.59 -21.94 -18.92
CA ARG A 625 23.90 -22.10 -19.59
C ARG A 625 24.13 -20.98 -20.63
N ASN A 626 23.11 -20.66 -21.43
CA ASN A 626 23.11 -19.57 -22.41
C ASN A 626 23.31 -18.15 -21.84
N PHE A 627 23.01 -17.92 -20.55
CA PHE A 627 23.30 -16.65 -19.88
C PHE A 627 24.70 -16.60 -19.27
N LEU A 628 25.25 -17.75 -18.86
CA LEU A 628 26.50 -17.84 -18.12
C LEU A 628 27.73 -17.90 -19.03
N GLU A 629 27.64 -18.64 -20.14
CA GLU A 629 28.74 -18.89 -21.07
C GLU A 629 29.45 -17.62 -21.53
N GLY A 630 30.79 -17.69 -21.60
CA GLY A 630 31.66 -16.61 -22.07
C GLY A 630 32.64 -16.09 -21.02
N THR A 631 33.18 -14.90 -21.28
CA THR A 631 34.33 -14.34 -20.54
C THR A 631 34.22 -12.84 -20.32
N ILE A 632 34.75 -12.35 -19.21
CA ILE A 632 35.07 -10.93 -18.99
C ILE A 632 36.58 -10.83 -18.79
N SER A 633 37.25 -10.01 -19.59
CA SER A 633 38.70 -9.82 -19.53
C SER A 633 39.11 -8.35 -19.42
N GLU A 634 40.14 -8.11 -18.62
CA GLU A 634 40.84 -6.83 -18.52
C GLU A 634 42.10 -6.81 -19.41
N PRO A 635 42.68 -5.64 -19.70
CA PRO A 635 42.13 -4.30 -19.42
C PRO A 635 40.97 -3.94 -20.36
N LYS A 636 40.11 -3.01 -19.90
CA LYS A 636 38.94 -2.41 -20.59
C LYS A 636 37.64 -3.23 -20.53
N LYS A 637 37.51 -4.21 -19.63
CA LYS A 637 36.25 -4.92 -19.33
C LYS A 637 35.57 -5.48 -20.59
N ILE A 638 36.34 -6.17 -21.43
CA ILE A 638 35.83 -6.78 -22.66
C ILE A 638 34.94 -7.97 -22.28
N VAL A 639 33.66 -7.91 -22.65
CA VAL A 639 32.66 -8.93 -22.35
C VAL A 639 32.34 -9.74 -23.60
N HIS A 640 32.48 -11.06 -23.50
CA HIS A 640 31.92 -12.04 -24.42
C HIS A 640 30.87 -12.86 -23.67
N GLY A 641 29.71 -13.10 -24.30
CA GLY A 641 28.57 -13.79 -23.65
C GLY A 641 27.50 -12.84 -23.11
N ARG A 642 26.59 -13.37 -22.28
CA ARG A 642 25.37 -12.67 -21.80
C ARG A 642 25.33 -12.40 -20.30
N ILE A 643 26.37 -12.76 -19.54
CA ILE A 643 26.39 -12.75 -18.06
C ILE A 643 26.01 -11.39 -17.43
N THR A 644 26.41 -10.28 -18.05
CA THR A 644 26.10 -8.91 -17.60
C THR A 644 24.60 -8.54 -17.66
N GLN A 645 23.79 -9.33 -18.37
CA GLN A 645 22.33 -9.17 -18.41
C GLN A 645 21.65 -9.68 -17.13
N THR A 646 22.36 -10.49 -16.33
CA THR A 646 21.84 -11.14 -15.10
C THR A 646 22.14 -10.32 -13.83
N ARG A 647 21.80 -10.86 -12.65
CA ARG A 647 22.23 -10.32 -11.33
C ARG A 647 23.54 -10.89 -10.78
N LEU A 648 24.28 -11.66 -11.58
CA LEU A 648 25.51 -12.33 -11.14
C LEU A 648 26.78 -11.47 -11.32
N VAL A 649 26.68 -10.35 -12.04
CA VAL A 649 27.76 -9.38 -12.27
C VAL A 649 27.25 -7.97 -11.93
N ASP A 650 28.08 -7.17 -11.24
CA ASP A 650 27.76 -5.76 -10.96
C ASP A 650 27.95 -4.88 -12.23
N PRO A 651 26.99 -4.00 -12.58
CA PRO A 651 27.05 -3.22 -13.82
C PRO A 651 28.05 -2.04 -13.81
N HIS A 652 28.69 -1.73 -12.68
CA HIS A 652 29.69 -0.66 -12.55
C HIS A 652 31.11 -1.24 -12.62
N SER A 653 31.38 -2.30 -11.87
CA SER A 653 32.69 -2.96 -11.85
C SER A 653 32.86 -4.02 -12.94
N TYR A 654 31.77 -4.59 -13.47
CA TYR A 654 31.78 -5.76 -14.37
C TYR A 654 32.42 -7.01 -13.74
N LEU A 655 32.46 -7.06 -12.40
CA LEU A 655 32.96 -8.19 -11.63
C LEU A 655 31.81 -9.06 -11.11
N GLY A 656 32.09 -10.35 -10.89
CA GLY A 656 31.14 -11.27 -10.27
C GLY A 656 30.75 -10.83 -8.87
N VAL A 657 29.48 -11.05 -8.49
CA VAL A 657 29.01 -10.77 -7.12
C VAL A 657 29.77 -11.61 -6.09
N ARG A 658 29.87 -11.09 -4.86
CA ARG A 658 30.48 -11.84 -3.75
C ARG A 658 29.73 -13.16 -3.55
N ASP A 659 30.47 -14.24 -3.29
CA ASP A 659 29.92 -15.60 -3.18
C ASP A 659 29.15 -16.06 -4.43
N LEU A 660 29.69 -15.78 -5.64
CA LEU A 660 29.08 -16.13 -6.94
C LEU A 660 28.57 -17.58 -7.02
N HIS A 661 29.29 -18.54 -6.42
CA HIS A 661 28.89 -19.95 -6.33
C HIS A 661 27.59 -20.20 -5.55
N LYS A 662 27.20 -19.29 -4.65
CA LYS A 662 25.91 -19.29 -3.94
C LYS A 662 24.85 -18.50 -4.70
N ALA A 663 25.26 -17.47 -5.43
CA ALA A 663 24.35 -16.63 -6.22
C ALA A 663 23.79 -17.36 -7.45
N LEU A 664 24.60 -18.18 -8.15
CA LEU A 664 24.20 -18.86 -9.38
C LEU A 664 22.98 -19.79 -9.22
N PRO A 665 22.91 -20.71 -8.24
CA PRO A 665 21.69 -21.51 -8.01
C PRO A 665 20.44 -20.65 -7.80
N THR A 666 20.57 -19.52 -7.10
CA THR A 666 19.42 -18.64 -6.87
C THR A 666 18.93 -17.93 -8.14
N LEU A 667 19.76 -17.72 -9.17
CA LEU A 667 19.29 -17.23 -10.47
C LEU A 667 18.49 -18.33 -11.21
N TYR A 668 18.90 -19.58 -11.08
CA TYR A 668 18.16 -20.71 -11.64
C TYR A 668 16.80 -20.89 -10.94
N GLU A 669 16.76 -20.71 -9.63
CA GLU A 669 15.54 -20.66 -8.84
C GLU A 669 14.62 -19.50 -9.26
N ASP A 670 15.16 -18.34 -9.64
CA ASP A 670 14.36 -17.23 -10.20
C ASP A 670 13.69 -17.66 -11.52
N MET A 671 14.42 -18.32 -12.43
CA MET A 671 13.86 -18.84 -13.70
C MET A 671 12.79 -19.89 -13.45
N LEU A 672 13.06 -20.84 -12.56
CA LEU A 672 12.17 -21.93 -12.17
C LEU A 672 10.86 -21.42 -11.56
N LEU A 673 10.94 -20.53 -10.56
CA LEU A 673 9.77 -19.94 -9.92
C LEU A 673 8.99 -19.01 -10.87
N SER A 674 9.67 -18.42 -11.87
CA SER A 674 9.01 -17.61 -12.91
C SER A 674 8.08 -18.42 -13.83
N MET A 675 8.20 -19.76 -13.89
CA MET A 675 7.23 -20.59 -14.62
C MET A 675 5.80 -20.43 -14.07
N LEU A 676 5.65 -20.18 -12.76
CA LEU A 676 4.35 -19.93 -12.11
C LEU A 676 3.63 -18.67 -12.62
N SER A 677 4.34 -17.78 -13.36
CA SER A 677 3.74 -16.62 -14.02
C SER A 677 2.81 -16.99 -15.17
N ASN A 678 3.07 -18.10 -15.87
CA ASN A 678 2.27 -18.62 -16.96
C ASN A 678 1.76 -20.03 -16.62
N PRO A 679 0.55 -20.16 -16.07
CA PRO A 679 0.08 -21.43 -15.51
C PRO A 679 -0.33 -22.48 -16.57
N GLN A 680 -0.08 -22.21 -17.85
CA GLN A 680 -0.20 -23.19 -18.95
C GLN A 680 0.98 -24.15 -19.08
N PHE A 681 2.09 -23.95 -18.36
CA PHE A 681 3.17 -24.94 -18.42
C PHE A 681 2.69 -26.26 -17.83
N LEU A 682 2.99 -27.38 -18.50
CA LEU A 682 2.67 -28.73 -18.02
C LEU A 682 3.24 -29.01 -16.63
N ALA A 683 4.38 -28.39 -16.30
CA ALA A 683 4.99 -28.47 -15.00
C ALA A 683 4.27 -27.65 -13.88
N VAL A 684 3.22 -26.87 -14.17
CA VAL A 684 2.51 -26.04 -13.17
C VAL A 684 1.20 -26.70 -12.73
N VAL A 685 1.16 -27.12 -11.47
CA VAL A 685 0.09 -27.91 -10.85
C VAL A 685 -0.53 -27.20 -9.65
N TRP A 686 -1.67 -27.68 -9.15
CA TRP A 686 -2.23 -27.15 -7.89
C TRP A 686 -1.37 -27.59 -6.70
N ALA A 687 -1.22 -26.74 -5.69
CA ALA A 687 -0.52 -27.13 -4.47
C ALA A 687 -1.35 -28.08 -3.58
N ALA A 688 -2.69 -28.06 -3.72
CA ALA A 688 -3.59 -29.00 -3.05
C ALA A 688 -3.62 -30.39 -3.72
N ASP A 689 -3.46 -30.45 -5.06
CA ASP A 689 -3.33 -31.69 -5.83
C ASP A 689 -2.20 -31.56 -6.89
N PRO A 690 -0.97 -31.99 -6.57
CA PRO A 690 0.16 -31.99 -7.51
C PRO A 690 0.03 -32.96 -8.70
N GLY A 691 -1.05 -33.74 -8.78
CA GLY A 691 -1.38 -34.58 -9.95
C GLY A 691 -2.21 -33.86 -11.02
N GLN A 692 -2.58 -32.59 -10.79
CA GLN A 692 -3.43 -31.83 -11.71
C GLN A 692 -2.75 -30.54 -12.21
N VAL A 693 -2.34 -30.54 -13.50
CA VAL A 693 -1.98 -29.34 -14.27
C VAL A 693 -3.10 -28.30 -14.21
N THR A 694 -2.75 -27.04 -13.96
CA THR A 694 -3.74 -26.00 -13.67
C THR A 694 -4.35 -25.32 -14.89
N GLY A 695 -3.59 -25.17 -15.98
CA GLY A 695 -3.95 -24.27 -17.08
C GLY A 695 -4.25 -22.85 -16.61
N ARG A 696 -5.02 -22.10 -17.41
CA ARG A 696 -5.45 -20.74 -17.06
C ARG A 696 -6.61 -20.67 -16.06
N ALA A 697 -7.12 -21.82 -15.60
CA ALA A 697 -8.27 -21.90 -14.72
C ALA A 697 -8.05 -21.16 -13.40
N LYS A 698 -9.15 -20.66 -12.84
CA LYS A 698 -9.20 -20.16 -11.46
C LYS A 698 -9.67 -21.29 -10.56
N GLY A 699 -8.89 -21.56 -9.52
CA GLY A 699 -9.17 -22.63 -8.57
C GLY A 699 -10.30 -22.27 -7.61
N GLY A 700 -11.20 -23.21 -7.36
CA GLY A 700 -12.28 -23.14 -6.38
C GLY A 700 -11.92 -23.83 -5.06
N ALA A 701 -12.94 -24.35 -4.37
CA ALA A 701 -12.81 -24.99 -3.07
C ALA A 701 -11.94 -26.26 -3.11
N GLU A 702 -11.92 -26.95 -4.24
CA GLU A 702 -11.04 -28.10 -4.53
C GLU A 702 -9.54 -27.73 -4.64
N THR A 703 -9.21 -26.43 -4.67
CA THR A 703 -7.84 -25.91 -4.70
C THR A 703 -7.42 -25.17 -3.43
N GLU A 704 -8.25 -25.23 -2.38
CA GLU A 704 -7.96 -24.57 -1.09
C GLU A 704 -6.73 -25.19 -0.42
N PHE A 705 -5.73 -24.35 -0.15
CA PHE A 705 -4.45 -24.75 0.43
C PHE A 705 -4.13 -23.86 1.64
N ALA A 706 -3.62 -24.47 2.71
CA ALA A 706 -3.42 -23.82 4.00
C ALA A 706 -2.47 -22.62 3.91
N CYS A 707 -2.97 -21.44 4.28
CA CYS A 707 -2.24 -20.18 4.25
C CYS A 707 -2.39 -19.39 5.56
N THR A 708 -1.52 -18.39 5.75
CA THR A 708 -1.72 -17.34 6.77
C THR A 708 -1.93 -16.02 6.05
N ARG A 709 -3.15 -15.47 6.12
CA ARG A 709 -3.45 -14.14 5.59
C ARG A 709 -3.34 -13.09 6.68
N HIS A 710 -2.91 -11.89 6.31
CA HIS A 710 -2.82 -10.76 7.21
C HIS A 710 -3.30 -9.47 6.56
N ARG A 711 -3.85 -8.57 7.37
CA ARG A 711 -4.29 -7.23 6.93
C ARG A 711 -4.08 -6.23 8.05
N THR A 712 -3.44 -5.11 7.74
CA THR A 712 -3.42 -3.96 8.64
C THR A 712 -4.76 -3.23 8.52
N SER A 713 -5.53 -3.20 9.60
CA SER A 713 -6.72 -2.36 9.72
C SER A 713 -6.61 -1.47 10.96
N ASN A 714 -7.19 -0.27 10.87
CA ASN A 714 -7.34 0.59 12.04
C ASN A 714 -8.38 -0.05 12.97
N THR A 715 -8.03 -0.31 14.23
CA THR A 715 -8.96 -0.85 15.25
C THR A 715 -9.11 0.09 16.44
N TYR A 716 -10.18 -0.09 17.20
CA TYR A 716 -10.44 0.70 18.40
C TYR A 716 -9.67 0.19 19.61
N ARG A 717 -8.83 1.04 20.21
CA ARG A 717 -8.18 0.79 21.49
C ARG A 717 -8.86 1.60 22.59
N TYR A 718 -9.40 0.90 23.59
CA TYR A 718 -10.11 1.53 24.70
C TYR A 718 -9.25 1.55 25.97
N HIS A 719 -8.97 2.75 26.46
CA HIS A 719 -8.17 3.01 27.65
C HIS A 719 -9.08 3.04 28.89
N ALA A 720 -9.46 1.84 29.35
CA ALA A 720 -10.44 1.68 30.43
C ALA A 720 -10.03 2.36 31.74
N ALA A 721 -8.76 2.24 32.14
CA ALA A 721 -8.25 2.80 33.39
C ALA A 721 -8.45 4.33 33.48
N ASP A 722 -8.19 5.03 32.38
CA ASP A 722 -8.28 6.49 32.32
C ASP A 722 -9.74 6.96 32.38
N LEU A 723 -10.67 6.27 31.69
CA LEU A 723 -12.10 6.59 31.79
C LEU A 723 -12.63 6.36 33.21
N TRP A 724 -12.23 5.25 33.84
CA TRP A 724 -12.58 4.95 35.22
C TRP A 724 -12.00 5.97 36.20
N ALA A 725 -10.76 6.43 36.02
CA ALA A 725 -10.16 7.47 36.85
C ALA A 725 -10.94 8.79 36.75
N VAL A 726 -11.19 9.27 35.53
CA VAL A 726 -11.91 10.54 35.27
C VAL A 726 -13.32 10.52 35.86
N TYR A 727 -14.10 9.47 35.61
CA TYR A 727 -15.46 9.39 36.15
C TYR A 727 -15.49 9.11 37.65
N SER A 728 -14.59 8.30 38.22
CA SER A 728 -14.57 8.07 39.66
C SER A 728 -14.31 9.35 40.43
N VAL A 729 -13.34 10.16 40.00
CA VAL A 729 -13.06 11.47 40.62
C VAL A 729 -14.26 12.41 40.48
N ALA A 730 -14.86 12.52 39.28
CA ALA A 730 -16.02 13.38 39.06
C ALA A 730 -17.24 12.95 39.90
N ILE A 731 -17.55 11.65 39.95
CA ILE A 731 -18.68 11.10 40.70
C ILE A 731 -18.46 11.24 42.21
N VAL A 732 -17.25 11.00 42.74
CA VAL A 732 -16.95 11.18 44.18
C VAL A 732 -17.05 12.66 44.59
N LEU A 733 -16.55 13.59 43.78
CA LEU A 733 -16.72 15.03 44.02
C LEU A 733 -18.21 15.43 43.96
N CYS A 734 -18.98 14.88 43.01
CA CYS A 734 -20.41 15.12 42.90
C CYS A 734 -21.23 14.49 44.05
N LEU A 735 -20.83 13.31 44.56
CA LEU A 735 -21.43 12.67 45.73
C LEU A 735 -21.24 13.52 46.99
N MET A 736 -20.03 14.03 47.22
CA MET A 736 -19.78 15.00 48.30
C MET A 736 -20.60 16.28 48.09
N ALA A 737 -20.71 16.78 46.86
CA ALA A 737 -21.53 17.94 46.54
C ALA A 737 -23.00 17.76 46.91
N VAL A 738 -23.61 16.67 46.45
CA VAL A 738 -24.99 16.30 46.77
C VAL A 738 -25.16 16.06 48.27
N GLY A 739 -24.19 15.42 48.95
CA GLY A 739 -24.22 15.26 50.42
C GLY A 739 -24.25 16.59 51.18
N TYR A 740 -23.43 17.57 50.80
CA TYR A 740 -23.45 18.90 51.43
C TYR A 740 -24.71 19.72 51.10
N GLY A 741 -25.36 19.46 49.97
CA GLY A 741 -26.68 20.01 49.61
C GLY A 741 -27.83 19.37 50.37
N ALA A 742 -27.83 18.03 50.48
CA ALA A 742 -28.77 17.23 51.26
C ALA A 742 -28.76 17.65 52.73
N TYR A 743 -27.58 17.79 53.32
CA TYR A 743 -27.39 18.30 54.69
C TYR A 743 -28.01 19.70 54.87
N ALA A 744 -27.83 20.60 53.89
CA ALA A 744 -28.44 21.94 53.94
C ALA A 744 -29.99 21.88 53.88
N VAL A 745 -30.56 21.00 53.04
CA VAL A 745 -32.02 20.81 52.97
C VAL A 745 -32.57 20.21 54.27
N ALA A 746 -31.89 19.22 54.86
CA ALA A 746 -32.30 18.58 56.11
C ALA A 746 -32.34 19.56 57.30
N GLU A 747 -31.44 20.56 57.34
CA GLU A 747 -31.44 21.60 58.38
C GLU A 747 -32.39 22.77 58.08
N GLU A 748 -32.69 23.07 56.81
CA GLU A 748 -33.55 24.19 56.42
C GLU A 748 -35.04 23.82 56.35
N GLY A 749 -35.37 22.55 56.10
CA GLY A 749 -36.74 22.04 55.88
C GLY A 749 -37.40 22.48 54.56
N VAL A 750 -36.90 23.55 53.93
CA VAL A 750 -37.45 24.18 52.73
C VAL A 750 -36.36 24.39 51.68
N THR A 751 -36.59 23.93 50.46
CA THR A 751 -35.67 24.18 49.33
C THR A 751 -35.83 25.58 48.76
N ARG A 752 -34.74 26.31 48.59
CA ARG A 752 -34.73 27.68 48.03
C ARG A 752 -34.03 27.72 46.67
N THR A 753 -34.46 28.63 45.79
CA THR A 753 -33.81 28.86 44.49
C THR A 753 -32.99 30.15 44.52
N THR A 754 -32.11 30.39 43.55
CA THR A 754 -31.37 31.66 43.43
C THR A 754 -32.11 32.71 42.58
N ARG A 755 -33.40 32.47 42.26
CA ARG A 755 -34.22 33.41 41.48
C ARG A 755 -34.65 34.60 42.35
N PHE A 756 -34.88 35.75 41.70
CA PHE A 756 -35.37 36.97 42.34
C PHE A 756 -36.60 36.75 43.25
N SER A 757 -37.55 35.87 42.87
CA SER A 757 -38.71 35.56 43.72
C SER A 757 -38.35 34.87 45.03
N SER A 758 -37.35 33.97 45.04
CA SER A 758 -36.83 33.38 46.29
C SER A 758 -36.05 34.40 47.13
N ILE A 759 -35.38 35.36 46.49
CA ILE A 759 -34.67 36.45 47.18
C ILE A 759 -35.69 37.41 47.84
N ALA A 760 -36.68 37.88 47.09
CA ALA A 760 -37.75 38.77 47.59
C ALA A 760 -38.59 38.13 48.71
N ALA A 761 -38.87 36.82 48.64
CA ALA A 761 -39.55 36.09 49.71
C ALA A 761 -38.70 35.99 51.00
N ALA A 762 -37.37 35.99 50.89
CA ALA A 762 -36.46 35.95 52.03
C ALA A 762 -36.18 37.34 52.65
N THR A 763 -36.25 38.43 51.87
CA THR A 763 -35.91 39.80 52.30
C THR A 763 -37.14 40.64 52.71
N ARG A 764 -38.19 39.99 53.24
CA ARG A 764 -39.53 40.54 53.49
C ARG A 764 -39.54 42.02 53.97
N GLY A 765 -39.98 42.91 53.09
CA GLY A 765 -40.48 44.23 53.46
C GLY A 765 -42.02 44.21 53.60
N PRO A 766 -42.63 45.01 54.51
CA PRO A 766 -44.06 44.92 54.83
C PRO A 766 -45.03 45.28 53.68
N ALA A 767 -44.54 45.75 52.53
CA ALA A 767 -45.34 45.92 51.31
C ALA A 767 -45.50 44.63 50.47
N LEU A 768 -44.66 43.62 50.69
CA LEU A 768 -44.69 42.32 50.00
C LEU A 768 -45.29 41.20 50.85
N GLU A 769 -45.66 41.51 52.09
CA GLU A 769 -46.31 40.62 53.07
C GLU A 769 -47.76 40.27 52.70
N LYS A 770 -48.39 41.06 51.81
CA LYS A 770 -49.73 40.81 51.26
C LYS A 770 -49.81 39.60 50.31
N ILE A 771 -48.68 39.03 49.89
CA ILE A 771 -48.62 37.90 48.95
C ILE A 771 -48.32 36.62 49.76
N PRO A 772 -49.10 35.53 49.59
CA PRO A 772 -48.82 34.27 50.27
C PRO A 772 -47.63 33.57 49.58
N TRP A 773 -46.45 33.64 50.19
CA TRP A 773 -45.19 33.14 49.62
C TRP A 773 -44.78 31.72 50.06
N GLU A 774 -45.39 31.15 51.10
CA GLU A 774 -44.90 29.92 51.74
C GLU A 774 -45.86 28.73 51.55
N GLU A 775 -45.27 27.59 51.19
CA GLU A 775 -45.93 26.28 51.31
C GLU A 775 -45.89 25.85 52.78
N ALA A 776 -47.02 25.39 53.33
CA ALA A 776 -47.09 24.95 54.71
C ALA A 776 -46.27 23.66 54.90
N GLY A 777 -45.16 23.76 55.63
CA GLY A 777 -44.37 22.61 56.06
C GLY A 777 -45.21 21.70 56.96
N GLU A 778 -45.19 20.40 56.67
CA GLU A 778 -46.00 19.37 57.33
C GLU A 778 -45.53 19.20 58.80
N GLY A 779 -46.18 19.92 59.72
CA GLY A 779 -45.82 19.94 61.14
C GLY A 779 -46.22 21.19 61.94
N ALA A 780 -46.71 22.26 61.30
CA ALA A 780 -47.18 23.45 62.01
C ALA A 780 -48.55 23.22 62.70
N PRO A 781 -48.68 23.42 64.04
CA PRO A 781 -49.94 23.23 64.76
C PRO A 781 -50.88 24.43 64.59
N GLY A 782 -51.48 24.56 63.41
CA GLY A 782 -52.47 25.60 63.10
C GLY A 782 -53.00 25.45 61.68
N GLY A 783 -54.25 25.01 61.53
CA GLY A 783 -54.86 24.74 60.23
C GLY A 783 -55.09 26.01 59.41
N LEU A 784 -54.29 26.23 58.36
CA LEU A 784 -54.49 27.25 57.35
C LEU A 784 -54.64 26.61 55.96
N GLN A 785 -55.33 27.30 55.05
CA GLN A 785 -55.67 26.76 53.72
C GLN A 785 -54.44 26.67 52.79
N PRO A 786 -54.44 25.72 51.82
CA PRO A 786 -53.37 25.60 50.84
C PRO A 786 -53.29 26.84 49.94
N VAL A 787 -52.06 27.34 49.74
CA VAL A 787 -51.78 28.55 48.98
C VAL A 787 -51.85 28.29 47.47
N ASP A 788 -52.63 29.10 46.75
CA ASP A 788 -52.63 29.12 45.29
C ASP A 788 -51.36 29.81 44.74
N ARG A 789 -50.36 28.98 44.41
CA ARG A 789 -49.10 29.40 43.77
C ARG A 789 -49.32 30.10 42.42
N ASP A 790 -50.41 29.80 41.74
CA ASP A 790 -50.72 30.33 40.42
C ASP A 790 -51.27 31.76 40.51
N ALA A 791 -51.76 32.20 41.68
CA ALA A 791 -52.08 33.60 41.95
C ALA A 791 -50.79 34.41 42.21
N ALA A 792 -49.92 33.94 43.10
CA ALA A 792 -48.69 34.64 43.49
C ALA A 792 -47.73 34.90 42.32
N TRP A 793 -47.62 33.95 41.37
CA TRP A 793 -46.73 34.09 40.21
C TRP A 793 -47.25 35.04 39.11
N LYS A 794 -48.49 35.54 39.22
CA LYS A 794 -49.11 36.50 38.27
C LYS A 794 -49.05 37.96 38.76
N VAL A 795 -48.58 38.20 39.98
CA VAL A 795 -48.51 39.54 40.58
C VAL A 795 -47.42 40.38 39.92
N LYS A 796 -47.76 41.55 39.37
CA LYS A 796 -46.75 42.53 38.92
C LYS A 796 -46.15 43.24 40.14
N VAL A 797 -44.82 43.31 40.18
CA VAL A 797 -44.03 43.96 41.24
C VAL A 797 -43.21 45.08 40.62
N GLY A 798 -43.27 46.28 41.20
CA GLY A 798 -42.51 47.45 40.77
C GLY A 798 -41.49 47.88 41.82
N TYR A 799 -40.45 48.59 41.39
CA TYR A 799 -39.50 49.30 42.26
C TYR A 799 -39.74 50.81 42.17
N GLY A 800 -39.94 51.49 43.29
CA GLY A 800 -40.26 52.92 43.35
C GLY A 800 -40.57 53.39 44.77
N VAL A 801 -41.24 54.53 44.94
CA VAL A 801 -41.63 55.01 46.27
C VAL A 801 -42.82 54.19 46.77
N VAL A 802 -42.63 53.45 47.86
CA VAL A 802 -43.69 52.61 48.46
C VAL A 802 -44.62 53.50 49.28
N VAL A 803 -45.89 53.57 48.88
CA VAL A 803 -46.90 54.51 49.44
C VAL A 803 -47.06 54.35 50.96
N SER A 804 -46.93 53.12 51.47
CA SER A 804 -47.01 52.80 52.90
C SER A 804 -45.87 53.37 53.76
N LYS A 805 -44.72 53.76 53.19
CA LYS A 805 -43.53 54.17 53.97
C LYS A 805 -42.73 55.36 53.42
N GLY A 806 -43.04 55.87 52.22
CA GLY A 806 -42.32 56.99 51.60
C GLY A 806 -40.85 56.71 51.24
N SER A 807 -40.41 55.45 51.34
CA SER A 807 -39.06 54.99 50.99
C SER A 807 -39.06 54.28 49.64
N ASN A 808 -37.91 54.32 48.95
CA ASN A 808 -37.71 53.54 47.73
C ASN A 808 -37.63 52.05 48.08
N GLY A 809 -38.37 51.21 47.35
CA GLY A 809 -38.39 49.76 47.57
C GLY A 809 -39.25 49.02 46.55
N PHE A 810 -39.33 47.69 46.71
CA PHE A 810 -40.21 46.84 45.92
C PHE A 810 -41.60 46.74 46.57
N GLY A 811 -42.64 46.67 45.73
CA GLY A 811 -44.02 46.47 46.15
C GLY A 811 -44.94 46.13 44.98
N VAL A 812 -46.21 45.86 45.29
CA VAL A 812 -47.22 45.41 44.33
C VAL A 812 -47.71 46.56 43.45
N GLU A 813 -48.16 46.25 42.24
CA GLU A 813 -48.91 47.16 41.36
C GLU A 813 -50.06 47.85 42.14
N GLY A 814 -49.95 49.17 42.31
CA GLY A 814 -50.85 49.99 43.15
C GLY A 814 -50.22 50.53 44.44
N ASP A 815 -49.33 49.77 45.10
CA ASP A 815 -48.64 50.19 46.34
C ASP A 815 -47.34 51.00 46.08
N VAL A 816 -46.91 51.11 44.82
CA VAL A 816 -45.63 51.71 44.41
C VAL A 816 -45.85 52.84 43.40
N VAL A 817 -45.37 54.04 43.73
CA VAL A 817 -45.31 55.17 42.82
C VAL A 817 -43.93 55.19 42.15
N GLN A 818 -43.89 54.83 40.87
CA GLN A 818 -42.74 55.07 40.01
C GLN A 818 -42.78 56.54 39.55
N GLY A 819 -41.90 57.36 40.11
CA GLY A 819 -41.85 58.81 39.86
C GLY A 819 -41.42 59.12 38.43
N ASN A 820 -42.39 59.26 37.53
CA ASN A 820 -42.13 59.67 36.15
C ASN A 820 -41.59 61.11 36.09
N GLY A 821 -40.57 61.36 35.28
CA GLY A 821 -39.72 62.56 35.33
C GLY A 821 -40.37 63.85 34.79
N GLY A 822 -41.43 64.35 35.43
CA GLY A 822 -42.22 65.51 34.98
C GLY A 822 -41.96 66.85 35.70
N GLY A 823 -40.90 66.96 36.51
CA GLY A 823 -40.69 68.12 37.40
C GLY A 823 -39.69 69.15 36.88
N ARG A 824 -40.14 70.24 36.23
CA ARG A 824 -39.31 71.43 35.97
C ARG A 824 -38.89 72.09 37.30
N ARG A 825 -37.67 71.84 37.78
CA ARG A 825 -37.00 72.69 38.79
C ARG A 825 -36.05 73.64 38.10
N ARG A 826 -36.44 74.92 38.01
CA ARG A 826 -35.61 76.02 37.54
C ARG A 826 -34.79 76.56 38.72
N TRP A 827 -33.50 76.25 38.75
CA TRP A 827 -32.53 76.95 39.58
C TRP A 827 -31.71 77.92 38.71
N GLY A 828 -31.17 78.97 39.31
CA GLY A 828 -30.35 79.96 38.64
C GLY A 828 -29.29 80.48 39.60
N PHE A 829 -28.11 80.77 39.04
CA PHE A 829 -26.80 80.87 39.72
C PHE A 829 -26.31 79.52 40.27
#